data_AF-A0A1L8CQR8-F1
#
_entry.id   AF-A0A1L8CQR8-F1
#
_cell.length_a   1.000
_cell.length_b   1.000
_cell.length_c   1.000
_cell.angle_alpha   90.00
_cell.angle_beta   90.00
_cell.angle_gamma   90.00
#
_symmetry.space_group_name_H-M   'P 1'
#
loop_
_entity.id
_entity.type
_entity.pdbx_description
1 polymer ?
#
loop_
_entity_poly.entity_id
_entity_poly.type
_entity_poly.pdbx_seq_one_letter_code
_entity_poly.pdbx_strand_id
1 'polypeptide(L)'
;MGYNMSFFKLAHACVKKLFGIMAAVSLLGVLFVPQLEAATIKGLQLLSDGSGQNLSIVMDEAAEYQVYNLEGPARVVLNFPKATMADSVGEVKGDGGVETVFPVQDSNGARIEVGLAKGTTYDIVEKGNDLLISFVSNTKRKAKAGGAEIQDISVRDKAGVTELVLRGKQMDANHNSLVTNDGKTMVLDFWGGVSKLPKEYFTYTAQRLNDVTVGAAEGRLRLVVSLRAGAGANHQIDASANQMIVRFGKVESIPTATGLTVEAVDFQPDDRIAHMVIRTNAANPIINLQEDNGKVILDIKNAALASGQERSQDVRAFPGPVNQIDSYAVNKDVRIVARLRGKAVVSSYQSGNVLTVTLKPEDMATAAQLSEEELRDEKVYSGQKVTFNYKDIDIRNALKLIAEMSELNMIMADDIKGTLTMRLVDVPWDQALDLILQARGLGKEQSGNVVRIAPLDVLKSDADARKEAQQVAEEIAPLDTDFIQLGYASVNDVSTILKGGSVTQSAGLGNSENRTTSKAETGIGGEGGLKLLSDRGSILLDERSNTMIITDTRERLNNIKRLISVIDKPMQQVLIEARIVEASDTFSRDLGIRWGGQFNSAGNKFTHGVGVGTPATLGNVVDLGAAVGAGAGGAIGYSLGTLSGALNLNLELSAAEANGDVKVVSSPRVFTSNLQEALIQQDEQIPFDQVTTSGGATTITPVFQSAKLSLRVTPQITADQRIIMELKVNKDTPITNVAGTATAINTKTVETRLLVKNGETVVLGGIYTQTTSDNVSGVPGLMDIPLIGHLFKRKQKTNNRSELLIFITPTVIDTEGESSN
;
A
#
# COMPACT_ATOMS: atom_id res chain seq x y z
N MET A 1 -2.81 -15.26 -65.91
CA MET A 1 -4.12 -15.46 -66.56
C MET A 1 -5.15 -14.66 -65.74
N GLY A 2 -5.70 -13.58 -66.32
CA GLY A 2 -7.00 -13.00 -65.93
C GLY A 2 -7.18 -12.22 -64.60
N TYR A 3 -6.95 -10.90 -64.66
CA TYR A 3 -7.86 -9.81 -64.24
C TYR A 3 -8.59 -9.76 -62.85
N ASN A 4 -8.21 -8.70 -62.11
CA ASN A 4 -9.02 -7.57 -61.57
C ASN A 4 -9.61 -7.52 -60.14
N MET A 5 -9.42 -6.33 -59.57
CA MET A 5 -9.91 -5.72 -58.33
C MET A 5 -11.44 -5.46 -58.31
N SER A 6 -12.05 -5.38 -57.11
CA SER A 6 -12.67 -4.15 -56.53
C SER A 6 -13.95 -4.37 -55.68
N PHE A 7 -13.89 -3.95 -54.41
CA PHE A 7 -14.78 -2.99 -53.71
C PHE A 7 -16.29 -2.81 -54.03
N PHE A 8 -17.04 -2.60 -52.93
CA PHE A 8 -18.31 -1.85 -52.75
C PHE A 8 -19.66 -2.44 -53.23
N LYS A 9 -20.55 -2.77 -52.26
CA LYS A 9 -21.95 -2.28 -52.13
C LYS A 9 -22.79 -3.16 -51.18
N LEU A 10 -23.22 -2.60 -50.04
CA LEU A 10 -24.45 -3.04 -49.37
C LEU A 10 -25.04 -1.87 -48.58
N ALA A 11 -25.96 -1.18 -49.24
CA ALA A 11 -26.87 -0.21 -48.65
C ALA A 11 -28.29 -0.53 -49.12
N HIS A 12 -29.21 -0.56 -48.15
CA HIS A 12 -30.64 -0.26 -48.25
C HIS A 12 -31.54 -1.13 -49.17
N ALA A 13 -32.43 -1.91 -48.54
CA ALA A 13 -33.89 -1.73 -48.65
C ALA A 13 -34.66 -2.90 -48.01
N CYS A 14 -35.35 -2.67 -46.88
CA CYS A 14 -36.77 -3.05 -46.75
C CYS A 14 -37.37 -2.55 -45.42
N VAL A 15 -38.26 -1.58 -45.53
CA VAL A 15 -39.23 -1.16 -44.51
C VAL A 15 -40.62 -1.40 -45.11
N LYS A 16 -41.55 -1.91 -44.29
CA LYS A 16 -43.02 -2.05 -44.48
C LYS A 16 -43.54 -3.19 -45.38
N LYS A 17 -44.05 -4.26 -44.74
CA LYS A 17 -45.49 -4.66 -44.78
C LYS A 17 -45.78 -5.97 -43.99
N LEU A 18 -47.00 -6.04 -43.45
CA LEU A 18 -47.74 -7.14 -42.75
C LEU A 18 -47.71 -7.08 -41.21
N PHE A 19 -48.73 -6.51 -40.53
CA PHE A 19 -50.09 -7.02 -40.26
C PHE A 19 -50.14 -8.43 -39.63
N GLY A 20 -50.32 -8.47 -38.29
CA GLY A 20 -51.49 -9.06 -37.63
C GLY A 20 -51.63 -10.59 -37.50
N ILE A 21 -51.85 -11.00 -36.24
CA ILE A 21 -52.58 -12.19 -35.74
C ILE A 21 -51.76 -13.49 -35.57
N MET A 22 -51.36 -13.80 -34.34
CA MET A 22 -51.99 -14.89 -33.55
C MET A 22 -51.46 -14.92 -32.11
N ALA A 23 -52.41 -15.04 -31.18
CA ALA A 23 -52.20 -15.24 -29.76
C ALA A 23 -51.90 -16.72 -29.45
N ALA A 24 -50.94 -17.00 -28.56
CA ALA A 24 -51.03 -18.05 -27.53
C ALA A 24 -49.76 -18.11 -26.67
N VAL A 25 -49.94 -17.76 -25.38
CA VAL A 25 -49.36 -18.40 -24.18
C VAL A 25 -47.83 -18.39 -24.00
N SER A 26 -47.35 -17.50 -23.12
CA SER A 26 -46.53 -17.91 -21.96
C SER A 26 -46.48 -16.79 -20.92
N LEU A 27 -46.89 -17.14 -19.71
CA LEU A 27 -46.89 -16.35 -18.48
C LEU A 27 -45.50 -15.73 -18.22
N LEU A 28 -45.41 -14.40 -18.15
CA LEU A 28 -44.26 -13.72 -17.52
C LEU A 28 -44.83 -12.68 -16.54
N GLY A 29 -44.80 -13.02 -15.25
CA GLY A 29 -45.16 -12.11 -14.18
C GLY A 29 -44.22 -10.90 -14.20
N VAL A 30 -44.82 -9.71 -14.26
CA VAL A 30 -44.14 -8.45 -14.02
C VAL A 30 -43.70 -8.44 -12.56
N LEU A 31 -42.40 -8.69 -12.32
CA LEU A 31 -41.76 -8.30 -11.06
C LEU A 31 -41.65 -6.77 -11.07
N PHE A 32 -42.58 -6.12 -10.38
CA PHE A 32 -42.35 -4.77 -9.86
C PHE A 32 -41.10 -4.83 -8.97
N VAL A 33 -39.99 -4.27 -9.42
CA VAL A 33 -38.88 -3.90 -8.54
C VAL A 33 -39.27 -2.55 -7.94
N PRO A 34 -39.51 -2.44 -6.61
CA PRO A 34 -39.74 -1.14 -6.02
C PRO A 34 -38.47 -0.30 -6.22
N GLN A 35 -38.64 0.87 -6.84
CA GLN A 35 -37.61 1.88 -6.93
C GLN A 35 -37.42 2.43 -5.52
N LEU A 36 -36.31 2.07 -4.86
CA LEU A 36 -35.96 2.56 -3.52
C LEU A 36 -35.85 4.10 -3.60
N GLU A 37 -36.68 4.82 -2.84
CA GLU A 37 -36.54 6.28 -2.74
C GLU A 37 -35.21 6.63 -2.04
N ALA A 38 -34.68 7.82 -2.33
CA ALA A 38 -33.44 8.28 -1.71
C ALA A 38 -33.70 8.63 -0.24
N ALA A 39 -33.12 7.86 0.68
CA ALA A 39 -33.27 8.08 2.12
C ALA A 39 -32.76 9.46 2.56
N THR A 40 -33.49 10.11 3.46
CA THR A 40 -33.15 11.40 4.05
C THR A 40 -32.74 11.26 5.51
N ILE A 41 -31.54 11.75 5.85
CA ILE A 41 -31.05 11.84 7.23
C ILE A 41 -31.72 13.02 7.91
N LYS A 42 -32.55 12.74 8.94
CA LYS A 42 -33.37 13.72 9.66
C LYS A 42 -32.70 14.27 10.91
N GLY A 43 -31.79 13.52 11.54
CA GLY A 43 -31.16 13.94 12.79
C GLY A 43 -29.96 13.11 13.21
N LEU A 44 -29.06 13.75 13.96
CA LEU A 44 -27.93 13.14 14.65
C LEU A 44 -28.06 13.41 16.15
N GLN A 45 -28.06 12.36 16.96
CA GLN A 45 -28.13 12.48 18.42
C GLN A 45 -27.02 11.68 19.07
N LEU A 46 -26.15 12.35 19.82
CA LEU A 46 -25.13 11.70 20.63
C LEU A 46 -25.59 11.62 22.09
N LEU A 47 -25.77 10.40 22.60
CA LEU A 47 -26.22 10.12 23.96
C LEU A 47 -25.09 9.44 24.74
N SER A 48 -24.85 9.86 25.99
CA SER A 48 -23.86 9.25 26.87
C SER A 48 -24.56 8.42 27.96
N ASP A 49 -24.23 7.13 28.07
CA ASP A 49 -24.92 6.20 28.98
C ASP A 49 -24.05 5.72 30.17
N GLY A 50 -22.90 6.37 30.39
CA GLY A 50 -21.97 6.05 31.47
C GLY A 50 -21.08 4.82 31.20
N SER A 51 -21.41 3.98 30.21
CA SER A 51 -20.59 2.86 29.74
C SER A 51 -19.89 3.14 28.40
N GLY A 52 -20.43 4.08 27.62
CA GLY A 52 -19.89 4.58 26.37
C GLY A 52 -20.71 5.76 25.85
N GLN A 53 -20.48 6.15 24.60
CA GLN A 53 -21.30 7.12 23.88
C GLN A 53 -21.99 6.44 22.71
N ASN A 54 -23.27 6.73 22.48
CA ASN A 54 -24.02 6.17 21.38
C ASN A 54 -24.46 7.30 20.43
N LEU A 55 -24.07 7.24 19.16
CA LEU A 55 -24.56 8.13 18.11
C LEU A 55 -25.73 7.45 17.40
N SER A 56 -26.91 8.07 17.47
CA SER A 56 -28.09 7.67 16.72
C SER A 56 -28.22 8.55 15.47
N ILE A 57 -28.22 7.93 14.30
CA ILE A 57 -28.49 8.56 13.01
C ILE A 57 -29.93 8.20 12.63
N VAL A 58 -30.80 9.20 12.61
CA VAL A 58 -32.23 9.03 12.35
C VAL A 58 -32.52 9.26 10.87
N MET A 59 -33.13 8.29 10.20
CA MET A 59 -33.45 8.34 8.77
C MET A 59 -34.94 8.08 8.56
N ASP A 60 -35.51 8.61 7.48
CA ASP A 60 -36.91 8.32 7.12
C ASP A 60 -37.09 6.93 6.52
N GLU A 61 -36.13 6.47 5.74
CA GLU A 61 -36.04 5.13 5.15
C GLU A 61 -34.66 4.52 5.36
N ALA A 62 -34.58 3.19 5.39
CA ALA A 62 -33.31 2.48 5.53
C ALA A 62 -32.43 2.74 4.29
N ALA A 63 -31.19 3.21 4.53
CA ALA A 63 -30.24 3.57 3.48
C ALA A 63 -29.07 2.58 3.43
N GLU A 64 -28.58 2.26 2.23
CA GLU A 64 -27.27 1.60 2.10
C GLU A 64 -26.15 2.55 2.53
N TYR A 65 -25.18 2.03 3.27
CA TYR A 65 -24.07 2.83 3.79
C TYR A 65 -22.73 2.11 3.69
N GLN A 66 -21.65 2.89 3.68
CA GLN A 66 -20.27 2.42 3.64
C GLN A 66 -19.48 3.06 4.77
N VAL A 67 -18.64 2.29 5.45
CA VAL A 67 -17.86 2.76 6.61
C VAL A 67 -16.37 2.71 6.27
N TYR A 68 -15.68 3.83 6.52
CA TYR A 68 -14.25 3.97 6.31
C TYR A 68 -13.57 4.38 7.62
N ASN A 69 -12.48 3.70 7.96
CA ASN A 69 -11.60 4.08 9.06
C ASN A 69 -10.38 4.80 8.49
N LEU A 70 -10.08 5.98 9.01
CA LEU A 70 -8.94 6.79 8.59
C LEU A 70 -7.98 6.94 9.78
N GLU A 71 -6.71 6.58 9.57
CA GLU A 71 -5.67 6.75 10.57
C GLU A 71 -4.89 8.04 10.33
N GLY A 72 -5.13 9.02 11.21
CA GLY A 72 -4.37 10.26 11.36
C GLY A 72 -5.20 11.54 11.14
N PRO A 73 -5.73 12.19 12.20
CA PRO A 73 -6.17 11.69 13.51
C PRO A 73 -7.27 10.61 13.38
N ALA A 74 -7.58 9.85 14.44
CA ALA A 74 -8.53 8.73 14.35
C ALA A 74 -9.93 9.21 13.99
N ARG A 75 -10.45 8.78 12.83
CA ARG A 75 -11.79 9.15 12.33
C ARG A 75 -12.52 7.96 11.73
N VAL A 76 -13.84 7.96 11.89
CA VAL A 76 -14.77 7.04 11.24
C VAL A 76 -15.65 7.84 10.31
N VAL A 77 -15.78 7.39 9.07
CA VAL A 77 -16.59 8.07 8.06
C VAL A 77 -17.67 7.13 7.59
N LEU A 78 -18.92 7.56 7.70
CA LEU A 78 -20.08 6.86 7.13
C LEU A 78 -20.55 7.60 5.89
N ASN A 79 -20.55 6.91 4.76
CA ASN A 79 -20.99 7.43 3.47
C ASN A 79 -22.32 6.79 3.08
N PHE A 80 -23.30 7.61 2.71
CA PHE A 80 -24.66 7.23 2.32
C PHE A 80 -24.91 7.68 0.87
N PRO A 81 -24.62 6.83 -0.12
CA PRO A 81 -24.74 7.20 -1.52
C PRO A 81 -26.18 7.58 -1.88
N LYS A 82 -26.35 8.71 -2.59
CA LYS A 82 -27.65 9.25 -3.01
C LYS A 82 -28.59 9.71 -1.89
N ALA A 83 -28.20 9.58 -0.61
CA ALA A 83 -28.98 10.10 0.51
C ALA A 83 -28.88 11.62 0.61
N THR A 84 -29.94 12.26 1.10
CA THR A 84 -30.01 13.70 1.35
C THR A 84 -30.04 14.01 2.84
N MET A 85 -29.46 15.12 3.29
CA MET A 85 -29.56 15.58 4.67
C MET A 85 -30.61 16.69 4.83
N ALA A 86 -31.39 16.63 5.90
CA ALA A 86 -32.31 17.70 6.26
C ALA A 86 -31.56 18.93 6.81
N ASP A 87 -32.09 20.14 6.58
CA ASP A 87 -31.49 21.41 7.06
C ASP A 87 -31.33 21.48 8.59
N SER A 88 -32.02 20.62 9.34
CA SER A 88 -31.92 20.50 10.80
C SER A 88 -30.69 19.72 11.29
N VAL A 89 -29.92 19.09 10.39
CA VAL A 89 -28.75 18.27 10.74
C VAL A 89 -27.49 19.14 10.77
N GLY A 90 -26.98 19.39 11.98
CA GLY A 90 -25.77 20.19 12.21
C GLY A 90 -24.66 19.41 12.92
N GLU A 91 -23.49 20.05 13.05
CA GLU A 91 -22.36 19.50 13.80
C GLU A 91 -22.74 19.21 15.26
N VAL A 92 -22.38 18.02 15.74
CA VAL A 92 -22.57 17.61 17.14
C VAL A 92 -21.20 17.50 17.80
N LYS A 93 -20.96 18.29 18.86
CA LYS A 93 -19.73 18.18 19.66
C LYS A 93 -19.79 16.96 20.56
N GLY A 94 -18.70 16.18 20.58
CA GLY A 94 -18.58 15.03 21.45
C GLY A 94 -18.00 15.37 22.82
N ASP A 95 -18.28 14.50 23.82
CA ASP A 95 -17.74 14.60 25.18
C ASP A 95 -17.22 13.23 25.68
N GLY A 96 -16.03 12.82 25.25
CA GLY A 96 -15.42 11.54 25.66
C GLY A 96 -14.70 10.81 24.53
N GLY A 97 -15.15 9.60 24.20
CA GLY A 97 -14.54 8.75 23.15
C GLY A 97 -14.73 9.28 21.73
N VAL A 98 -15.80 10.04 21.50
CA VAL A 98 -16.07 10.82 20.30
C VAL A 98 -15.70 12.28 20.57
N GLU A 99 -14.86 12.85 19.72
CA GLU A 99 -14.41 14.23 19.80
C GLU A 99 -15.37 15.17 19.04
N THR A 100 -15.76 14.80 17.81
CA THR A 100 -16.69 15.58 16.97
C THR A 100 -17.50 14.67 16.06
N VAL A 101 -18.70 15.11 15.66
CA VAL A 101 -19.52 14.50 14.60
C VAL A 101 -19.88 15.58 13.59
N PHE A 102 -19.38 15.46 12.37
CA PHE A 102 -19.48 16.46 11.32
C PHE A 102 -20.25 15.91 10.11
N PRO A 103 -21.49 16.35 9.86
CA PRO A 103 -22.23 16.01 8.66
C PRO A 103 -21.76 16.83 7.44
N VAL A 104 -21.65 16.19 6.28
CA VAL A 104 -21.25 16.78 5.00
C VAL A 104 -22.20 16.28 3.90
N GLN A 105 -22.85 17.19 3.17
CA GLN A 105 -23.61 16.85 1.96
C GLN A 105 -22.75 17.15 0.72
N ASP A 106 -22.61 16.17 -0.18
CA ASP A 106 -21.95 16.34 -1.47
C ASP A 106 -22.87 15.97 -2.65
N SER A 107 -22.34 16.03 -3.88
CA SER A 107 -23.08 15.69 -5.10
C SER A 107 -23.40 14.21 -5.27
N ASN A 108 -22.76 13.33 -4.48
CA ASN A 108 -22.84 11.87 -4.57
C ASN A 108 -23.63 11.26 -3.40
N GLY A 109 -23.91 12.02 -2.34
CA GLY A 109 -24.73 11.60 -1.20
C GLY A 109 -24.43 12.38 0.09
N ALA A 110 -24.84 11.79 1.20
CA ALA A 110 -24.62 12.32 2.55
C ALA A 110 -23.47 11.59 3.22
N ARG A 111 -22.57 12.30 3.90
CA ARG A 111 -21.41 11.75 4.61
C ARG A 111 -21.37 12.26 6.05
N ILE A 112 -21.14 11.37 7.01
CA ILE A 112 -20.98 11.71 8.43
C ILE A 112 -19.57 11.35 8.86
N GLU A 113 -18.80 12.34 9.28
CA GLU A 113 -17.44 12.16 9.80
C GLU A 113 -17.45 12.21 11.33
N VAL A 114 -16.91 11.19 11.98
CA VAL A 114 -16.82 11.10 13.44
C VAL A 114 -15.36 11.11 13.85
N GLY A 115 -14.92 12.15 14.56
CA GLY A 115 -13.61 12.22 15.18
C GLY A 115 -13.58 11.40 16.47
N LEU A 116 -12.55 10.55 16.63
CA LEU A 116 -12.40 9.65 17.78
C LEU A 116 -11.15 9.96 18.60
N ALA A 117 -11.30 9.87 19.92
CA ALA A 117 -10.18 9.89 20.84
C ALA A 117 -9.37 8.58 20.74
N LYS A 118 -8.04 8.68 20.93
CA LYS A 118 -7.10 7.55 20.78
C LYS A 118 -7.50 6.34 21.63
N GLY A 119 -7.64 5.17 20.99
CA GLY A 119 -8.01 3.91 21.65
C GLY A 119 -9.52 3.71 21.89
N THR A 120 -10.37 4.50 21.23
CA THR A 120 -11.83 4.30 21.22
C THR A 120 -12.19 3.30 20.13
N THR A 121 -12.95 2.26 20.49
CA THR A 121 -13.53 1.29 19.54
C THR A 121 -15.00 1.61 19.33
N TYR A 122 -15.57 1.22 18.20
CA TYR A 122 -16.99 1.41 17.92
C TYR A 122 -17.64 0.15 17.36
N ASP A 123 -18.95 0.05 17.51
CA ASP A 123 -19.81 -0.97 16.92
C ASP A 123 -21.03 -0.29 16.28
N ILE A 124 -21.52 -0.83 15.17
CA ILE A 124 -22.68 -0.26 14.43
C ILE A 124 -23.79 -1.29 14.43
N VAL A 125 -24.96 -0.89 14.92
CA VAL A 125 -26.15 -1.72 14.98
C VAL A 125 -27.29 -1.03 14.23
N GLU A 126 -27.82 -1.71 13.22
CA GLU A 126 -29.03 -1.29 12.52
C GLU A 126 -30.26 -1.50 13.40
N LYS A 127 -31.09 -0.46 13.55
CA LYS A 127 -32.29 -0.51 14.38
C LYS A 127 -33.50 0.05 13.61
N GLY A 128 -34.06 -0.79 12.74
CA GLY A 128 -35.13 -0.38 11.83
C GLY A 128 -34.55 0.47 10.69
N ASN A 129 -35.05 1.70 10.52
CA ASN A 129 -34.52 2.64 9.53
C ASN A 129 -33.33 3.45 10.06
N ASP A 130 -33.03 3.36 11.36
CA ASP A 130 -31.99 4.17 12.01
C ASP A 130 -30.70 3.37 12.25
N LEU A 131 -29.57 4.07 12.33
CA LEU A 131 -28.28 3.48 12.71
C LEU A 131 -27.89 3.93 14.11
N LEU A 132 -27.54 2.96 14.96
CA LEU A 132 -26.98 3.22 16.29
C LEU A 132 -25.51 2.82 16.32
N ILE A 133 -24.63 3.77 16.63
CA ILE A 133 -23.19 3.55 16.69
C ILE A 133 -22.74 3.69 18.14
N SER A 134 -22.26 2.62 18.73
CA SER A 134 -21.80 2.58 20.12
C SER A 134 -20.28 2.71 20.19
N PHE A 135 -19.80 3.78 20.81
CA PHE A 135 -18.40 4.08 21.04
C PHE A 135 -18.00 3.75 22.47
N VAL A 136 -17.00 2.88 22.61
CA VAL A 136 -16.44 2.48 23.90
C VAL A 136 -15.00 3.01 23.98
N SER A 137 -14.78 4.00 24.86
CA SER A 137 -13.44 4.51 25.11
C SER A 137 -12.75 3.64 26.16
N ASN A 138 -11.59 3.08 25.80
CA ASN A 138 -10.82 2.22 26.70
C ASN A 138 -10.09 3.01 27.82
N THR A 139 -10.35 4.32 27.93
CA THR A 139 -9.67 5.24 28.85
C THR A 139 -10.15 5.14 30.31
N LYS A 140 -11.18 4.34 30.61
CA LYS A 140 -11.63 4.07 31.98
C LYS A 140 -11.63 2.58 32.38
N ARG A 141 -10.62 1.81 31.97
CA ARG A 141 -10.23 0.61 32.72
C ARG A 141 -8.89 0.85 33.41
N LYS A 142 -8.94 1.27 34.68
CA LYS A 142 -7.88 0.89 35.62
C LYS A 142 -7.78 -0.63 35.58
N ALA A 143 -6.76 -1.13 34.91
CA ALA A 143 -6.39 -2.54 34.96
C ALA A 143 -6.29 -2.94 36.43
N LYS A 144 -7.02 -3.99 36.79
CA LYS A 144 -6.89 -4.66 38.08
C LYS A 144 -5.48 -5.25 38.09
N ALA A 145 -4.53 -4.51 38.66
CA ALA A 145 -3.13 -4.88 38.71
C ALA A 145 -2.94 -6.11 39.61
N GLY A 146 -2.52 -7.21 39.00
CA GLY A 146 -2.15 -8.47 39.63
C GLY A 146 -2.19 -9.59 38.59
N GLY A 147 -1.03 -10.10 38.15
CA GLY A 147 -0.98 -11.30 37.31
C GLY A 147 -1.14 -12.58 38.13
N ALA A 148 -1.27 -13.71 37.45
CA ALA A 148 -1.56 -14.99 38.10
C ALA A 148 -0.50 -15.36 39.15
N GLU A 149 -0.95 -15.68 40.37
CA GLU A 149 -0.09 -16.16 41.45
C GLU A 149 -0.27 -17.67 41.59
N ILE A 150 0.69 -18.48 41.14
CA ILE A 150 0.62 -19.95 41.26
C ILE A 150 1.14 -20.36 42.64
N GLN A 151 0.32 -21.07 43.41
CA GLN A 151 0.63 -21.50 44.78
C GLN A 151 0.85 -23.01 44.89
N ASP A 152 0.20 -23.81 44.04
CA ASP A 152 0.31 -25.26 44.06
C ASP A 152 0.17 -25.85 42.66
N ILE A 153 0.92 -26.92 42.39
CA ILE A 153 0.83 -27.73 41.18
C ILE A 153 0.62 -29.18 41.60
N SER A 154 -0.40 -29.82 41.03
CA SER A 154 -0.64 -31.25 41.22
C SER A 154 -0.98 -31.92 39.90
N VAL A 155 -0.64 -33.20 39.75
CA VAL A 155 -0.99 -34.00 38.58
C VAL A 155 -1.82 -35.20 39.02
N ARG A 156 -2.90 -35.50 38.30
CA ARG A 156 -3.79 -36.62 38.59
C ARG A 156 -4.18 -37.34 37.30
N ASP A 157 -4.07 -38.66 37.29
CA ASP A 157 -4.60 -39.48 36.20
C ASP A 157 -6.04 -39.91 36.52
N LYS A 158 -6.98 -39.64 35.61
CA LYS A 158 -8.39 -40.01 35.76
C LYS A 158 -8.97 -40.45 34.41
N ALA A 159 -9.58 -41.64 34.38
CA ALA A 159 -10.32 -42.16 33.22
C ALA A 159 -9.57 -42.04 31.86
N GLY A 160 -8.28 -42.34 31.85
CA GLY A 160 -7.47 -42.29 30.62
C GLY A 160 -7.08 -40.87 30.17
N VAL A 161 -7.18 -39.87 31.06
CA VAL A 161 -6.73 -38.49 30.87
C VAL A 161 -5.79 -38.11 32.03
N THR A 162 -4.71 -37.40 31.74
CA THR A 162 -3.80 -36.83 32.74
C THR A 162 -4.17 -35.36 32.97
N GLU A 163 -4.59 -34.98 34.18
CA GLU A 163 -4.90 -33.60 34.55
C GLU A 163 -3.72 -32.96 35.29
N LEU A 164 -3.17 -31.88 34.75
CA LEU A 164 -2.29 -30.94 35.44
C LEU A 164 -3.14 -29.82 36.06
N VAL A 165 -3.12 -29.71 37.37
CA VAL A 165 -3.92 -28.78 38.16
C VAL A 165 -3.01 -27.73 38.78
N LEU A 166 -3.19 -26.48 38.37
CA LEU A 166 -2.52 -25.30 38.91
C LEU A 166 -3.51 -24.57 39.84
N ARG A 167 -3.19 -24.41 41.12
CA ARG A 167 -4.01 -23.66 42.07
C ARG A 167 -3.31 -22.37 42.47
N GLY A 168 -4.08 -21.31 42.60
CA GLY A 168 -3.50 -19.98 42.80
C GLY A 168 -4.55 -18.88 42.88
N LYS A 169 -4.11 -17.64 42.70
CA LYS A 169 -4.99 -16.47 42.59
C LYS A 169 -4.92 -15.91 41.18
N GLN A 170 -6.07 -15.47 40.66
CA GLN A 170 -6.21 -14.95 39.31
C GLN A 170 -5.66 -15.93 38.26
N MET A 171 -6.00 -17.22 38.41
CA MET A 171 -5.57 -18.28 37.48
C MET A 171 -6.28 -18.19 36.11
N ASP A 172 -7.30 -17.33 36.01
CA ASP A 172 -7.95 -16.89 34.79
C ASP A 172 -7.34 -15.60 34.20
N ALA A 173 -6.24 -15.08 34.80
CA ALA A 173 -5.52 -13.93 34.25
C ALA A 173 -4.88 -14.25 32.89
N ASN A 174 -4.44 -13.20 32.21
CA ASN A 174 -3.87 -13.27 30.86
C ASN A 174 -2.75 -14.32 30.76
N HIS A 175 -2.99 -15.39 29.99
CA HIS A 175 -2.04 -16.46 29.76
C HIS A 175 -2.02 -16.93 28.30
N ASN A 176 -0.85 -17.39 27.83
CA ASN A 176 -0.70 -18.07 26.53
C ASN A 176 -0.44 -19.55 26.76
N SER A 177 -0.90 -20.39 25.84
CA SER A 177 -0.55 -21.82 25.79
C SER A 177 -0.07 -22.20 24.40
N LEU A 178 1.08 -22.85 24.31
CA LEU A 178 1.66 -23.32 23.05
C LEU A 178 2.09 -24.77 23.19
N VAL A 179 1.78 -25.62 22.22
CA VAL A 179 2.31 -27.00 22.16
C VAL A 179 3.34 -27.07 21.04
N THR A 180 4.54 -27.55 21.35
CA THR A 180 5.68 -27.62 20.43
C THR A 180 6.23 -29.05 20.36
N ASN A 181 7.17 -29.28 19.44
CA ASN A 181 7.90 -30.54 19.30
C ASN A 181 6.97 -31.75 19.08
N ASP A 182 6.02 -31.63 18.14
CA ASP A 182 5.08 -32.69 17.77
C ASP A 182 4.25 -33.22 18.95
N GLY A 183 3.79 -32.31 19.82
CA GLY A 183 2.97 -32.67 20.99
C GLY A 183 3.74 -33.17 22.21
N LYS A 184 5.08 -33.04 22.22
CA LYS A 184 5.95 -33.48 23.34
C LYS A 184 6.23 -32.41 24.38
N THR A 185 5.97 -31.14 24.08
CA THR A 185 6.20 -30.05 25.03
C THR A 185 5.05 -29.06 24.98
N MET A 186 4.55 -28.62 26.12
CA MET A 186 3.56 -27.56 26.23
C MET A 186 4.10 -26.41 27.08
N VAL A 187 4.02 -25.19 26.59
CA VAL A 187 4.45 -23.98 27.28
C VAL A 187 3.22 -23.18 27.67
N LEU A 188 3.14 -22.75 28.93
CA LEU A 188 2.10 -21.90 29.49
C LEU A 188 2.73 -20.62 30.03
N ASP A 189 2.34 -19.46 29.53
CA ASP A 189 2.96 -18.18 29.91
C ASP A 189 1.93 -17.25 30.53
N PHE A 190 2.12 -16.82 31.77
CA PHE A 190 1.26 -15.88 32.49
C PHE A 190 1.92 -14.49 32.54
N TRP A 191 1.26 -13.48 31.96
CA TRP A 191 1.75 -12.11 31.96
C TRP A 191 1.45 -11.42 33.30
N GLY A 192 2.43 -10.74 33.86
CA GLY A 192 2.42 -10.19 35.22
C GLY A 192 2.42 -11.24 36.34
N GLY A 193 2.58 -12.52 36.01
CA GLY A 193 2.42 -13.64 36.94
C GLY A 193 3.62 -13.84 37.86
N VAL A 194 3.37 -14.43 39.04
CA VAL A 194 4.39 -14.76 40.04
C VAL A 194 4.23 -16.20 40.52
N SER A 195 5.33 -16.89 40.77
CA SER A 195 5.32 -18.23 41.38
C SER A 195 5.52 -18.12 42.90
N LYS A 196 4.66 -18.76 43.68
CA LYS A 196 4.85 -19.05 45.11
C LYS A 196 5.08 -20.53 45.39
N LEU A 197 5.45 -21.28 44.36
CA LEU A 197 5.74 -22.69 44.48
C LEU A 197 7.02 -22.92 45.27
N PRO A 198 7.12 -24.04 46.02
CA PRO A 198 8.31 -24.34 46.82
C PRO A 198 9.52 -24.74 45.97
N LYS A 199 9.31 -25.07 44.68
CA LYS A 199 10.32 -25.51 43.71
C LYS A 199 9.95 -25.03 42.32
N GLU A 200 10.93 -24.97 41.43
CA GLU A 200 10.78 -24.59 40.02
C GLU A 200 10.73 -25.80 39.09
N TYR A 201 11.04 -27.00 39.58
CA TYR A 201 11.04 -28.22 38.78
C TYR A 201 10.29 -29.33 39.51
N PHE A 202 9.34 -29.96 38.82
CA PHE A 202 8.50 -31.02 39.33
C PHE A 202 8.49 -32.21 38.38
N THR A 203 8.96 -33.37 38.84
CA THR A 203 8.83 -34.63 38.10
C THR A 203 7.59 -35.36 38.55
N TYR A 204 6.86 -35.95 37.59
CA TYR A 204 5.66 -36.71 37.87
C TYR A 204 5.74 -38.08 37.22
N THR A 205 5.25 -39.11 37.90
CA THR A 205 5.07 -40.44 37.32
C THR A 205 3.64 -40.56 36.80
N ALA A 206 3.25 -39.71 35.85
CA ALA A 206 1.91 -39.69 35.25
C ALA A 206 1.88 -40.42 33.90
N GLN A 207 0.69 -40.82 33.46
CA GLN A 207 0.55 -41.59 32.21
C GLN A 207 1.01 -40.81 30.97
N ARG A 208 0.82 -39.48 30.93
CA ARG A 208 1.07 -38.63 29.74
C ARG A 208 1.95 -37.40 29.96
N LEU A 209 2.37 -37.14 31.20
CA LEU A 209 3.20 -36.02 31.59
C LEU A 209 4.47 -36.55 32.27
N ASN A 210 5.64 -36.02 31.90
CA ASN A 210 6.93 -36.38 32.48
C ASN A 210 7.35 -35.42 33.60
N ASP A 211 7.34 -34.12 33.30
CA ASP A 211 7.79 -33.08 34.23
C ASP A 211 7.18 -31.71 33.91
N VAL A 212 7.23 -30.81 34.89
CA VAL A 212 6.82 -29.42 34.80
C VAL A 212 7.94 -28.54 35.36
N THR A 213 8.42 -27.62 34.53
CA THR A 213 9.38 -26.58 34.89
C THR A 213 8.66 -25.25 34.97
N VAL A 214 8.96 -24.44 35.98
CA VAL A 214 8.37 -23.12 36.22
C VAL A 214 9.49 -22.10 36.33
N GLY A 215 9.47 -21.07 35.50
CA GLY A 215 10.45 -19.98 35.55
C GLY A 215 9.74 -18.63 35.47
N ALA A 216 10.20 -17.63 36.23
CA ALA A 216 9.68 -16.28 36.17
C ALA A 216 10.79 -15.30 35.76
N ALA A 217 10.55 -14.51 34.71
CA ALA A 217 11.49 -13.48 34.24
C ALA A 217 10.72 -12.29 33.67
N GLU A 218 11.18 -11.07 33.94
CA GLU A 218 10.66 -9.80 33.37
C GLU A 218 9.14 -9.61 33.46
N GLY A 219 8.54 -10.04 34.58
CA GLY A 219 7.09 -9.93 34.76
C GLY A 219 6.28 -10.94 33.94
N ARG A 220 6.89 -12.04 33.49
CA ARG A 220 6.23 -13.18 32.85
C ARG A 220 6.58 -14.45 33.60
N LEU A 221 5.57 -15.23 33.96
CA LEU A 221 5.71 -16.54 34.58
C LEU A 221 5.47 -17.62 33.53
N ARG A 222 6.50 -18.41 33.22
CA ARG A 222 6.47 -19.50 32.25
C ARG A 222 6.42 -20.86 32.94
N LEU A 223 5.48 -21.70 32.54
CA LEU A 223 5.43 -23.13 32.78
C LEU A 223 5.85 -23.86 31.50
N VAL A 224 6.78 -24.80 31.59
CA VAL A 224 7.13 -25.73 30.52
C VAL A 224 6.78 -27.13 30.99
N VAL A 225 5.86 -27.78 30.30
CA VAL A 225 5.34 -29.11 30.60
C VAL A 225 5.91 -30.08 29.57
N SER A 226 6.73 -31.01 30.02
CA SER A 226 7.26 -32.09 29.20
C SER A 226 6.26 -33.23 29.16
N LEU A 227 5.79 -33.58 27.96
CA LEU A 227 4.75 -34.56 27.69
C LEU A 227 5.34 -35.81 27.04
N ARG A 228 4.68 -36.95 27.25
CA ARG A 228 5.02 -38.19 26.54
C ARG A 228 4.56 -38.12 25.08
N ALA A 229 5.21 -38.87 24.20
CA ALA A 229 4.93 -38.84 22.76
C ALA A 229 3.42 -39.03 22.47
N GLY A 230 2.83 -38.11 21.70
CA GLY A 230 1.41 -38.11 21.34
C GLY A 230 0.43 -37.58 22.40
N ALA A 231 0.90 -37.13 23.57
CA ALA A 231 0.03 -36.63 24.64
C ALA A 231 -0.45 -35.19 24.44
N GLY A 232 0.34 -34.31 23.82
CA GLY A 232 -0.01 -32.90 23.61
C GLY A 232 -0.99 -32.63 22.47
N ALA A 233 -1.21 -33.61 21.58
CA ALA A 233 -2.08 -33.46 20.41
C ALA A 233 -3.58 -33.29 20.77
N ASN A 234 -3.99 -33.81 21.93
CA ASN A 234 -5.35 -33.63 22.46
C ASN A 234 -5.24 -33.10 23.89
N HIS A 235 -5.29 -31.77 24.04
CA HIS A 235 -5.26 -31.11 25.34
C HIS A 235 -6.42 -30.13 25.49
N GLN A 236 -6.86 -29.90 26.73
CA GLN A 236 -7.93 -28.96 27.08
C GLN A 236 -7.51 -28.16 28.31
N ILE A 237 -7.68 -26.83 28.27
CA ILE A 237 -7.43 -25.94 29.40
C ILE A 237 -8.78 -25.43 29.94
N ASP A 238 -8.94 -25.47 31.25
CA ASP A 238 -10.11 -25.03 31.98
C ASP A 238 -9.64 -24.12 33.12
N ALA A 239 -9.78 -22.82 32.93
CA ALA A 239 -9.26 -21.80 33.84
C ALA A 239 -10.39 -21.08 34.58
N SER A 240 -10.22 -20.90 35.88
CA SER A 240 -11.11 -20.16 36.78
C SER A 240 -10.28 -19.24 37.66
N ALA A 241 -10.91 -18.32 38.39
CA ALA A 241 -10.23 -17.35 39.25
C ALA A 241 -9.20 -17.98 40.23
N ASN A 242 -9.43 -19.21 40.71
CA ASN A 242 -8.58 -19.85 41.73
C ASN A 242 -7.83 -21.09 41.25
N GLN A 243 -8.14 -21.61 40.06
CA GLN A 243 -7.59 -22.87 39.58
C GLN A 243 -7.62 -22.95 38.05
N MET A 244 -6.53 -23.44 37.46
CA MET A 244 -6.44 -23.84 36.07
C MET A 244 -6.19 -25.34 35.98
N ILE A 245 -6.94 -26.05 35.13
CA ILE A 245 -6.81 -27.49 34.89
C ILE A 245 -6.47 -27.70 33.42
N VAL A 246 -5.33 -28.33 33.16
CA VAL A 246 -4.89 -28.73 31.82
C VAL A 246 -5.00 -30.24 31.70
N ARG A 247 -5.84 -30.72 30.80
CA ARG A 247 -6.16 -32.13 30.60
C ARG A 247 -5.44 -32.64 29.36
N PHE A 248 -4.74 -33.76 29.45
CA PHE A 248 -4.00 -34.42 28.36
C PHE A 248 -4.58 -35.81 28.07
N GLY A 249 -5.08 -36.02 26.86
CA GLY A 249 -5.70 -37.29 26.43
C GLY A 249 -7.09 -37.09 25.81
N LYS A 250 -7.71 -38.21 25.40
CA LYS A 250 -9.05 -38.20 24.80
C LYS A 250 -10.09 -38.02 25.90
N VAL A 251 -10.46 -36.77 26.17
CA VAL A 251 -11.50 -36.42 27.14
C VAL A 251 -12.84 -36.88 26.56
N GLU A 252 -13.47 -37.89 27.17
CA GLU A 252 -14.88 -38.17 26.90
C GLU A 252 -15.71 -36.98 27.41
N SER A 253 -16.44 -36.38 26.47
CA SER A 253 -17.30 -35.19 26.57
C SER A 253 -17.71 -34.75 27.99
N ILE A 254 -17.23 -33.58 28.42
CA ILE A 254 -17.94 -32.70 29.36
C ILE A 254 -19.03 -31.97 28.55
N PRO A 255 -20.21 -31.64 29.12
CA PRO A 255 -21.38 -31.20 28.37
C PRO A 255 -21.05 -30.06 27.42
N THR A 256 -21.35 -30.32 26.15
CA THR A 256 -21.36 -29.38 25.04
C THR A 256 -22.01 -28.08 25.49
N ALA A 257 -21.32 -26.94 25.29
CA ALA A 257 -22.04 -25.71 25.01
C ALA A 257 -22.77 -25.95 23.68
N THR A 258 -24.01 -26.44 23.76
CA THR A 258 -24.85 -26.71 22.61
C THR A 258 -24.95 -25.42 21.81
N GLY A 259 -24.43 -25.45 20.57
CA GLY A 259 -24.47 -24.30 19.67
C GLY A 259 -23.24 -23.40 19.69
N LEU A 260 -22.01 -23.93 19.79
CA LEU A 260 -20.81 -23.12 19.50
C LEU A 260 -20.90 -22.58 18.06
N THR A 261 -20.90 -21.27 17.91
CA THR A 261 -20.92 -20.59 16.62
C THR A 261 -19.70 -19.69 16.47
N VAL A 262 -19.04 -19.77 15.31
CA VAL A 262 -18.06 -18.77 14.89
C VAL A 262 -18.83 -17.61 14.30
N GLU A 263 -18.88 -16.52 15.05
CA GLU A 263 -19.66 -15.32 14.74
C GLU A 263 -18.95 -14.45 13.70
N ALA A 264 -17.62 -14.36 13.77
CA ALA A 264 -16.82 -13.56 12.85
C ALA A 264 -15.41 -14.15 12.66
N VAL A 265 -14.89 -14.03 11.44
CA VAL A 265 -13.48 -14.24 11.11
C VAL A 265 -12.99 -12.98 10.41
N ASP A 266 -12.14 -12.22 11.08
CA ASP A 266 -11.64 -10.92 10.62
C ASP A 266 -10.12 -10.92 10.48
N PHE A 267 -9.64 -10.15 9.51
CA PHE A 267 -8.22 -9.85 9.34
C PHE A 267 -7.91 -8.45 9.87
N GLN A 268 -6.93 -8.35 10.77
CA GLN A 268 -6.40 -7.09 11.27
C GLN A 268 -4.93 -7.00 10.85
N PRO A 269 -4.57 -6.08 9.93
CA PRO A 269 -3.17 -5.81 9.60
C PRO A 269 -2.52 -5.00 10.73
N ASP A 270 -1.30 -5.36 11.11
CA ASP A 270 -0.44 -4.62 12.04
C ASP A 270 0.95 -4.46 11.42
N ASP A 271 1.09 -3.47 10.54
CA ASP A 271 2.29 -3.21 9.74
C ASP A 271 2.79 -4.48 9.00
N ARG A 272 3.87 -5.13 9.46
CA ARG A 272 4.39 -6.38 8.88
C ARG A 272 3.82 -7.64 9.52
N ILE A 273 3.01 -7.53 10.55
CA ILE A 273 2.39 -8.62 11.30
C ILE A 273 0.93 -8.74 10.87
N ALA A 274 0.45 -9.97 10.74
CA ALA A 274 -0.94 -10.26 10.44
C ALA A 274 -1.64 -10.84 11.66
N HIS A 275 -2.79 -10.28 12.03
CA HIS A 275 -3.67 -10.88 13.03
C HIS A 275 -4.95 -11.40 12.35
N MET A 276 -5.26 -12.67 12.59
CA MET A 276 -6.54 -13.27 12.26
C MET A 276 -7.34 -13.36 13.54
N VAL A 277 -8.43 -12.60 13.64
CA VAL A 277 -9.26 -12.46 14.83
C VAL A 277 -10.57 -13.22 14.60
N ILE A 278 -10.80 -14.25 15.39
CA ILE A 278 -11.97 -15.12 15.31
C ILE A 278 -12.83 -14.87 16.54
N ARG A 279 -14.08 -14.47 16.35
CA ARG A 279 -15.05 -14.33 17.43
C ARG A 279 -15.96 -15.55 17.49
N THR A 280 -16.12 -16.11 18.67
CA THR A 280 -17.03 -17.21 18.95
C THR A 280 -18.10 -16.76 19.94
N ASN A 281 -19.23 -17.46 20.02
CA ASN A 281 -20.25 -17.21 21.03
C ASN A 281 -19.94 -17.85 22.41
N ALA A 282 -18.89 -18.67 22.48
CA ALA A 282 -18.40 -19.28 23.71
C ALA A 282 -16.93 -18.94 23.95
N ALA A 283 -16.54 -18.86 25.22
CA ALA A 283 -15.23 -18.39 25.63
C ALA A 283 -14.12 -19.45 25.59
N ASN A 284 -14.36 -20.66 25.09
CA ASN A 284 -13.38 -21.77 25.05
C ASN A 284 -13.69 -22.77 23.91
N PRO A 285 -13.59 -22.37 22.62
CA PRO A 285 -13.69 -23.30 21.50
C PRO A 285 -12.53 -24.29 21.52
N ILE A 286 -12.79 -25.55 21.16
CA ILE A 286 -11.72 -26.55 20.96
C ILE A 286 -11.06 -26.25 19.62
N ILE A 287 -9.76 -25.93 19.63
CA ILE A 287 -9.02 -25.55 18.43
C ILE A 287 -7.87 -26.51 18.13
N ASN A 288 -7.61 -26.72 16.84
CA ASN A 288 -6.45 -27.45 16.34
C ASN A 288 -5.79 -26.57 15.27
N LEU A 289 -4.57 -26.13 15.53
CA LEU A 289 -3.79 -25.26 14.65
C LEU A 289 -2.63 -26.05 14.04
N GLN A 290 -2.55 -26.07 12.72
CA GLN A 290 -1.55 -26.81 11.96
C GLN A 290 -0.92 -25.92 10.89
N GLU A 291 0.37 -26.10 10.65
CA GLU A 291 1.11 -25.45 9.55
C GLU A 291 1.43 -26.50 8.49
N ASP A 292 1.00 -26.26 7.25
CA ASP A 292 1.19 -27.17 6.12
C ASP A 292 1.58 -26.38 4.86
N ASN A 293 2.82 -26.57 4.39
CA ASN A 293 3.35 -26.11 3.09
C ASN A 293 2.82 -24.73 2.63
N GLY A 294 3.12 -23.68 3.41
CA GLY A 294 2.72 -22.31 3.07
C GLY A 294 1.26 -21.96 3.39
N LYS A 295 0.59 -22.78 4.20
CA LYS A 295 -0.75 -22.53 4.74
C LYS A 295 -0.78 -22.76 6.24
N VAL A 296 -1.63 -22.01 6.92
CA VAL A 296 -1.96 -22.18 8.33
C VAL A 296 -3.42 -22.59 8.40
N ILE A 297 -3.67 -23.78 8.94
CA ILE A 297 -5.00 -24.40 9.03
C ILE A 297 -5.42 -24.39 10.50
N LEU A 298 -6.51 -23.68 10.79
CA LEU A 298 -7.16 -23.63 12.09
C LEU A 298 -8.50 -24.37 12.00
N ASP A 299 -8.61 -25.49 12.70
CA ASP A 299 -9.86 -26.25 12.86
C ASP A 299 -10.48 -25.96 14.22
N ILE A 300 -11.71 -25.45 14.21
CA ILE A 300 -12.53 -25.24 15.42
C ILE A 300 -13.54 -26.37 15.50
N LYS A 301 -13.42 -27.23 16.51
CA LYS A 301 -14.22 -28.46 16.63
C LYS A 301 -15.62 -28.19 17.16
N ASN A 302 -16.61 -28.91 16.62
CA ASN A 302 -18.02 -28.82 17.03
C ASN A 302 -18.61 -27.40 16.95
N ALA A 303 -18.21 -26.61 15.94
CA ALA A 303 -18.68 -25.25 15.72
C ALA A 303 -19.48 -25.14 14.42
N ALA A 304 -20.51 -24.29 14.43
CA ALA A 304 -21.20 -23.85 13.23
C ALA A 304 -20.69 -22.47 12.78
N LEU A 305 -20.56 -22.25 11.48
CA LEU A 305 -20.17 -20.96 10.92
C LEU A 305 -21.40 -20.08 10.75
N ALA A 306 -21.38 -18.84 11.26
CA ALA A 306 -22.50 -17.91 11.11
C ALA A 306 -22.78 -17.60 9.62
N SER A 307 -24.04 -17.33 9.28
CA SER A 307 -24.44 -16.99 7.92
C SER A 307 -23.68 -15.76 7.42
N GLY A 308 -22.97 -15.90 6.29
CA GLY A 308 -22.13 -14.83 5.71
C GLY A 308 -20.65 -14.90 6.10
N GLN A 309 -20.26 -15.77 7.04
CA GLN A 309 -18.84 -15.99 7.39
C GLN A 309 -18.21 -17.13 6.60
N GLU A 310 -18.97 -17.86 5.77
CA GLU A 310 -18.42 -18.75 4.75
C GLU A 310 -17.97 -17.93 3.54
N ARG A 311 -16.72 -17.46 3.58
CA ARG A 311 -16.19 -16.50 2.61
C ARG A 311 -14.69 -16.65 2.46
N SER A 312 -14.20 -16.15 1.34
CA SER A 312 -12.77 -16.03 1.05
C SER A 312 -12.39 -14.55 1.07
N GLN A 313 -11.45 -14.19 1.94
CA GLN A 313 -10.98 -12.83 2.13
C GLN A 313 -9.62 -12.67 1.45
N ASP A 314 -9.54 -11.84 0.41
CA ASP A 314 -8.28 -11.49 -0.23
C ASP A 314 -7.63 -10.33 0.54
N VAL A 315 -6.51 -10.62 1.19
CA VAL A 315 -5.79 -9.65 2.02
C VAL A 315 -4.50 -9.18 1.36
N ARG A 316 -4.36 -9.38 0.04
CA ARG A 316 -3.15 -9.04 -0.70
C ARG A 316 -2.84 -7.55 -0.77
N ALA A 317 -3.80 -6.68 -0.49
CA ALA A 317 -3.60 -5.23 -0.45
C ALA A 317 -2.84 -4.77 0.82
N PHE A 318 -2.78 -5.60 1.86
CA PHE A 318 -2.21 -5.23 3.15
C PHE A 318 -0.79 -5.76 3.33
N PRO A 319 0.09 -5.01 4.04
CA PRO A 319 1.40 -5.51 4.44
C PRO A 319 1.26 -6.67 5.45
N GLY A 320 2.16 -7.66 5.37
CA GLY A 320 2.13 -8.86 6.23
C GLY A 320 2.29 -10.20 5.48
N PRO A 321 2.41 -11.33 6.19
CA PRO A 321 2.76 -12.62 5.58
C PRO A 321 1.56 -13.38 4.97
N VAL A 322 0.34 -12.86 5.02
CA VAL A 322 -0.88 -13.56 4.58
C VAL A 322 -1.33 -13.05 3.21
N ASN A 323 -1.68 -13.98 2.30
CA ASN A 323 -2.29 -13.70 1.00
C ASN A 323 -3.81 -13.71 1.07
N GLN A 324 -4.38 -14.74 1.70
CA GLN A 324 -5.81 -15.03 1.62
C GLN A 324 -6.23 -15.80 2.87
N ILE A 325 -7.45 -15.54 3.34
CA ILE A 325 -8.06 -16.26 4.46
C ILE A 325 -9.38 -16.85 3.98
N ASP A 326 -9.48 -18.18 3.98
CA ASP A 326 -10.69 -18.90 3.65
C ASP A 326 -11.34 -19.45 4.91
N SER A 327 -12.61 -19.15 5.16
CA SER A 327 -13.39 -19.74 6.25
C SER A 327 -14.56 -20.53 5.68
N TYR A 328 -14.69 -21.81 6.03
CA TYR A 328 -15.77 -22.68 5.57
C TYR A 328 -16.10 -23.77 6.58
N ALA A 329 -17.32 -24.30 6.51
CA ALA A 329 -17.74 -25.39 7.39
C ALA A 329 -17.29 -26.74 6.82
N VAL A 330 -16.74 -27.62 7.67
CA VAL A 330 -16.32 -28.98 7.31
C VAL A 330 -16.95 -29.95 8.29
N ASN A 331 -17.94 -30.73 7.84
CA ASN A 331 -18.72 -31.63 8.70
C ASN A 331 -19.40 -30.90 9.88
N LYS A 332 -18.90 -31.09 11.10
CA LYS A 332 -19.37 -30.45 12.34
C LYS A 332 -18.36 -29.42 12.89
N ASP A 333 -17.31 -29.13 12.12
CA ASP A 333 -16.21 -28.23 12.50
C ASP A 333 -16.19 -27.02 11.57
N VAL A 334 -15.59 -25.91 12.02
CA VAL A 334 -15.25 -24.77 11.16
C VAL A 334 -13.76 -24.84 10.85
N ARG A 335 -13.41 -24.76 9.56
CA ARG A 335 -12.03 -24.72 9.11
C ARG A 335 -11.71 -23.33 8.56
N ILE A 336 -10.63 -22.75 9.06
CA ILE A 336 -10.09 -21.47 8.60
C ILE A 336 -8.69 -21.70 8.06
N VAL A 337 -8.44 -21.33 6.82
CA VAL A 337 -7.17 -21.54 6.11
C VAL A 337 -6.59 -20.21 5.71
N ALA A 338 -5.48 -19.81 6.34
CA ALA A 338 -4.69 -18.66 5.93
C ALA A 338 -3.57 -19.13 4.98
N ARG A 339 -3.56 -18.66 3.73
CA ARG A 339 -2.50 -18.92 2.76
C ARG A 339 -1.42 -17.86 2.92
N LEU A 340 -0.17 -18.28 3.07
CA LEU A 340 0.94 -17.38 3.32
C LEU A 340 1.64 -16.94 2.01
N ARG A 341 2.31 -15.79 2.06
CA ARG A 341 3.22 -15.26 1.02
C ARG A 341 4.60 -15.88 1.09
N GLY A 342 5.00 -16.31 2.29
CA GLY A 342 6.29 -16.90 2.62
C GLY A 342 6.18 -17.59 3.97
N LYS A 343 7.32 -18.00 4.53
CA LYS A 343 7.34 -18.61 5.87
C LYS A 343 7.01 -17.58 6.95
N ALA A 344 6.19 -17.97 7.91
CA ALA A 344 5.77 -17.11 9.00
C ALA A 344 5.74 -17.90 10.30
N VAL A 345 6.21 -17.29 11.39
CA VAL A 345 6.06 -17.80 12.75
C VAL A 345 4.63 -17.52 13.21
N VAL A 346 3.91 -18.60 13.50
CA VAL A 346 2.50 -18.55 13.91
C VAL A 346 2.38 -18.66 15.43
N SER A 347 1.54 -17.82 16.03
CA SER A 347 1.16 -17.92 17.44
C SER A 347 -0.34 -17.69 17.59
N SER A 348 -0.98 -18.34 18.56
CA SER A 348 -2.40 -18.15 18.84
C SER A 348 -2.61 -17.74 20.29
N TYR A 349 -3.55 -16.84 20.51
CA TYR A 349 -3.93 -16.31 21.81
C TYR A 349 -5.44 -16.19 21.87
N GLN A 350 -6.05 -16.55 22.99
CA GLN A 350 -7.49 -16.44 23.16
C GLN A 350 -7.82 -15.63 24.41
N SER A 351 -8.67 -14.62 24.24
CA SER A 351 -9.16 -13.78 25.32
C SER A 351 -10.69 -13.80 25.32
N GLY A 352 -11.25 -14.50 26.31
CA GLY A 352 -12.70 -14.75 26.37
C GLY A 352 -13.18 -15.44 25.10
N ASN A 353 -14.11 -14.79 24.39
CA ASN A 353 -14.73 -15.32 23.18
C ASN A 353 -14.04 -14.87 21.88
N VAL A 354 -12.84 -14.28 21.98
CA VAL A 354 -12.04 -13.82 20.83
C VAL A 354 -10.73 -14.60 20.78
N LEU A 355 -10.49 -15.30 19.69
CA LEU A 355 -9.27 -16.02 19.36
C LEU A 355 -8.47 -15.23 18.33
N THR A 356 -7.26 -14.81 18.67
CA THR A 356 -6.35 -14.10 17.77
C THR A 356 -5.20 -15.01 17.38
N VAL A 357 -5.06 -15.30 16.08
CA VAL A 357 -3.90 -15.96 15.50
C VAL A 357 -2.99 -14.89 14.90
N THR A 358 -1.79 -14.76 15.44
CA THR A 358 -0.77 -13.80 15.00
C THR A 358 0.25 -14.51 14.11
N LEU A 359 0.46 -13.97 12.91
CA LEU A 359 1.40 -14.48 11.92
C LEU A 359 2.49 -13.43 11.67
N LYS A 360 3.73 -13.76 12.03
CA LYS A 360 4.90 -12.89 11.88
C LYS A 360 5.83 -13.42 10.79
N PRO A 361 6.31 -12.61 9.84
CA PRO A 361 7.29 -13.03 8.84
C PRO A 361 8.57 -13.62 9.47
N GLU A 362 9.13 -14.69 8.90
CA GLU A 362 10.32 -15.38 9.43
C GLU A 362 11.57 -14.47 9.41
N ASP A 363 11.71 -13.59 8.42
CA ASP A 363 12.79 -12.59 8.35
C ASP A 363 12.71 -11.57 9.50
N MET A 364 11.51 -11.15 9.90
CA MET A 364 11.28 -10.29 11.06
C MET A 364 11.53 -11.04 12.38
N ALA A 365 11.19 -12.33 12.45
CA ALA A 365 11.51 -13.17 13.60
C ALA A 365 13.03 -13.38 13.74
N THR A 366 13.72 -13.60 12.61
CA THR A 366 15.17 -13.76 12.55
C THR A 366 15.89 -12.44 12.81
N ALA A 367 15.38 -11.31 12.32
CA ALA A 367 15.91 -9.97 12.62
C ALA A 367 15.63 -9.53 14.07
N ALA A 368 14.50 -9.94 14.67
CA ALA A 368 14.26 -9.78 16.11
C ALA A 368 15.20 -10.65 16.93
N GLN A 369 15.53 -11.86 16.47
CA GLN A 369 16.53 -12.73 17.09
C GLN A 369 17.98 -12.24 16.88
N LEU A 370 18.30 -11.65 15.72
CA LEU A 370 19.60 -11.07 15.40
C LEU A 370 19.82 -9.74 16.14
N SER A 371 18.77 -8.91 16.27
CA SER A 371 18.82 -7.70 17.09
C SER A 371 18.80 -8.01 18.59
N GLU A 372 18.13 -9.09 19.03
CA GLU A 372 18.31 -9.63 20.38
C GLU A 372 19.68 -10.29 20.59
N GLU A 373 20.32 -10.86 19.56
CA GLU A 373 21.70 -11.37 19.64
C GLU A 373 22.73 -10.23 19.68
N GLU A 374 22.53 -9.13 18.97
CA GLU A 374 23.38 -7.94 19.02
C GLU A 374 23.20 -7.12 20.31
N LEU A 375 22.07 -7.27 21.00
CA LEU A 375 21.81 -6.70 22.34
C LEU A 375 22.17 -7.66 23.49
N ARG A 376 22.54 -8.92 23.20
CA ARG A 376 22.99 -9.91 24.18
C ARG A 376 24.51 -9.88 24.33
N ASP A 377 25.00 -8.82 24.97
CA ASP A 377 26.32 -8.83 25.59
C ASP A 377 26.28 -9.43 27.02
N GLU A 378 25.30 -10.30 27.30
CA GLU A 378 25.33 -11.18 28.47
C GLU A 378 26.00 -12.50 28.06
N LYS A 379 27.26 -12.66 28.49
CA LYS A 379 28.01 -13.93 28.37
C LYS A 379 27.14 -15.10 28.85
N VAL A 380 26.69 -15.95 27.92
CA VAL A 380 25.94 -17.16 28.26
C VAL A 380 26.90 -18.21 28.81
N TYR A 381 26.76 -18.54 30.08
CA TYR A 381 27.55 -19.57 30.75
C TYR A 381 26.86 -20.94 30.59
N SER A 382 27.56 -21.91 30.00
CA SER A 382 27.05 -23.24 29.61
C SER A 382 27.79 -24.40 30.28
N GLY A 383 28.76 -24.11 31.14
CA GLY A 383 29.56 -25.12 31.82
C GLY A 383 28.76 -26.00 32.78
N GLN A 384 29.23 -27.23 33.00
CA GLN A 384 28.71 -28.10 34.06
C GLN A 384 28.74 -27.36 35.41
N LYS A 385 27.66 -27.50 36.19
CA LYS A 385 27.51 -26.80 37.46
C LYS A 385 28.43 -27.40 38.52
N VAL A 386 29.17 -26.52 39.20
CA VAL A 386 30.14 -26.88 40.22
C VAL A 386 29.83 -26.17 41.54
N THR A 387 30.20 -26.81 42.64
CA THR A 387 30.05 -26.27 43.99
C THR A 387 31.40 -26.30 44.67
N PHE A 388 31.89 -25.13 45.08
CA PHE A 388 33.18 -24.95 45.74
C PHE A 388 33.00 -24.18 47.04
N ASN A 389 33.72 -24.57 48.09
CA ASN A 389 33.75 -23.82 49.35
C ASN A 389 35.16 -23.85 49.90
N TYR A 390 35.95 -22.83 49.54
CA TYR A 390 37.34 -22.73 49.90
C TYR A 390 37.64 -21.39 50.56
N LYS A 391 38.37 -21.46 51.66
CA LYS A 391 38.92 -20.30 52.36
C LYS A 391 40.41 -20.24 52.06
N ASP A 392 40.87 -19.11 51.54
CA ASP A 392 42.28 -18.83 51.28
C ASP A 392 42.99 -19.84 50.34
N ILE A 393 42.32 -20.26 49.27
CA ILE A 393 42.91 -21.16 48.26
C ILE A 393 43.85 -20.38 47.34
N ASP A 394 45.02 -20.95 47.02
CA ASP A 394 45.92 -20.37 46.00
C ASP A 394 45.22 -20.33 44.62
N ILE A 395 45.37 -19.20 43.91
CA ILE A 395 44.67 -19.00 42.63
C ILE A 395 45.05 -20.06 41.59
N ARG A 396 46.31 -20.52 41.54
CA ARG A 396 46.72 -21.59 40.61
C ARG A 396 46.03 -22.90 40.94
N ASN A 397 45.86 -23.19 42.22
CA ASN A 397 45.13 -24.38 42.67
C ASN A 397 43.63 -24.27 42.34
N ALA A 398 43.03 -23.09 42.51
CA ALA A 398 41.64 -22.86 42.11
C ALA A 398 41.43 -23.01 40.59
N LEU A 399 42.35 -22.47 39.78
CA LEU A 399 42.33 -22.61 38.32
C LEU A 399 42.56 -24.05 37.86
N LYS A 400 43.45 -24.79 38.54
CA LYS A 400 43.69 -26.22 38.28
C LYS A 400 42.45 -27.07 38.53
N LEU A 401 41.72 -26.80 39.62
CA LEU A 401 40.45 -27.48 39.91
C LEU A 401 39.42 -27.27 38.81
N ILE A 402 39.34 -26.06 38.25
CA ILE A 402 38.46 -25.77 37.11
C ILE A 402 38.94 -26.48 35.84
N ALA A 403 40.24 -26.50 35.55
CA ALA A 403 40.78 -27.21 34.39
C ALA A 403 40.49 -28.72 34.45
N GLU A 404 40.65 -29.34 35.62
CA GLU A 404 40.35 -30.76 35.83
C GLU A 404 38.86 -31.09 35.66
N MET A 405 37.96 -30.19 36.06
CA MET A 405 36.50 -30.39 35.93
C MET A 405 35.95 -30.03 34.55
N SER A 406 36.61 -29.14 33.81
CA SER A 406 36.18 -28.67 32.48
C SER A 406 36.83 -29.42 31.32
N GLU A 407 37.75 -30.35 31.61
CA GLU A 407 38.59 -31.05 30.62
C GLU A 407 39.40 -30.11 29.71
N LEU A 408 39.60 -28.85 30.10
CA LEU A 408 40.35 -27.87 29.32
C LEU A 408 41.85 -27.96 29.59
N ASN A 409 42.65 -27.89 28.52
CA ASN A 409 44.09 -27.71 28.65
C ASN A 409 44.37 -26.25 28.97
N MET A 410 44.85 -25.96 30.18
CA MET A 410 45.17 -24.59 30.60
C MET A 410 46.66 -24.36 30.79
N ILE A 411 47.16 -23.24 30.28
CA ILE A 411 48.53 -22.76 30.49
C ILE A 411 48.45 -21.52 31.37
N MET A 412 49.08 -21.57 32.54
CA MET A 412 49.13 -20.48 33.52
C MET A 412 50.49 -19.78 33.45
N ALA A 413 50.50 -18.46 33.38
CA ALA A 413 51.74 -17.68 33.44
C ALA A 413 52.37 -17.69 34.86
N ASP A 414 53.71 -17.56 34.92
CA ASP A 414 54.48 -17.65 36.17
C ASP A 414 54.27 -16.47 37.13
N ASP A 415 53.67 -15.40 36.66
CA ASP A 415 53.38 -14.16 37.38
C ASP A 415 52.06 -14.18 38.16
N ILE A 416 51.25 -15.23 38.04
CA ILE A 416 50.00 -15.39 38.79
C ILE A 416 50.31 -15.63 40.28
N LYS A 417 49.98 -14.65 41.14
CA LYS A 417 50.18 -14.68 42.59
C LYS A 417 48.90 -14.25 43.34
N GLY A 418 48.64 -14.87 44.48
CA GLY A 418 47.58 -14.49 45.41
C GLY A 418 46.71 -15.67 45.84
N THR A 419 45.92 -15.45 46.89
CA THR A 419 44.93 -16.40 47.37
C THR A 419 43.52 -15.90 47.10
N LEU A 420 42.50 -16.75 47.15
CA LEU A 420 41.11 -16.38 46.95
C LEU A 420 40.25 -17.13 47.96
N THR A 421 39.27 -16.45 48.54
CA THR A 421 38.22 -17.10 49.32
C THR A 421 36.97 -17.10 48.46
N MET A 422 36.45 -18.28 48.15
CA MET A 422 35.28 -18.43 47.29
C MET A 422 34.30 -19.44 47.89
N ARG A 423 33.01 -19.11 47.79
CA ARG A 423 31.92 -20.04 48.03
C ARG A 423 30.97 -19.95 46.84
N LEU A 424 30.98 -20.99 46.00
CA LEU A 424 30.16 -21.14 44.81
C LEU A 424 29.24 -22.34 45.04
N VAL A 425 27.94 -22.18 44.78
CA VAL A 425 26.93 -23.23 44.93
C VAL A 425 26.15 -23.29 43.63
N ASP A 426 26.18 -24.46 42.97
CA ASP A 426 25.45 -24.69 41.72
C ASP A 426 25.77 -23.67 40.59
N VAL A 427 27.04 -23.28 40.46
CA VAL A 427 27.50 -22.28 39.47
C VAL A 427 28.18 -22.99 38.29
N PRO A 428 27.83 -22.70 37.02
CA PRO A 428 28.58 -23.20 35.84
C PRO A 428 30.08 -22.94 35.95
N TRP A 429 30.93 -23.92 35.58
CA TRP A 429 32.38 -23.79 35.76
C TRP A 429 33.01 -22.64 34.95
N ASP A 430 32.42 -22.28 33.80
CA ASP A 430 32.85 -21.19 32.95
C ASP A 430 32.50 -19.82 33.55
N GLN A 431 31.38 -19.73 34.26
CA GLN A 431 31.03 -18.59 35.12
C GLN A 431 31.97 -18.50 36.31
N ALA A 432 32.27 -19.62 36.96
CA ALA A 432 33.21 -19.68 38.07
C ALA A 432 34.62 -19.24 37.63
N LEU A 433 35.08 -19.66 36.45
CA LEU A 433 36.35 -19.24 35.86
C LEU A 433 36.38 -17.73 35.62
N ASP A 434 35.34 -17.17 34.99
CA ASP A 434 35.26 -15.73 34.69
C ASP A 434 35.27 -14.90 35.98
N LEU A 435 34.56 -15.34 37.02
CA LEU A 435 34.55 -14.70 38.34
C LEU A 435 35.92 -14.72 39.02
N ILE A 436 36.67 -15.82 38.92
CA ILE A 436 38.03 -15.93 39.47
C ILE A 436 39.00 -15.01 38.72
N LEU A 437 38.89 -14.97 37.39
CA LEU A 437 39.70 -14.10 36.55
C LEU A 437 39.43 -12.62 36.87
N GLN A 438 38.15 -12.22 36.97
CA GLN A 438 37.75 -10.85 37.33
C GLN A 438 38.20 -10.45 38.74
N ALA A 439 38.05 -11.32 39.74
CA ALA A 439 38.40 -11.02 41.13
C ALA A 439 39.90 -10.71 41.34
N ARG A 440 40.76 -11.17 40.42
CA ARG A 440 42.22 -11.05 40.51
C ARG A 440 42.87 -10.35 39.32
N GLY A 441 42.08 -9.71 38.44
CA GLY A 441 42.59 -8.93 37.31
C GLY A 441 43.32 -9.78 36.26
N LEU A 442 42.98 -11.06 36.16
CA LEU A 442 43.53 -11.97 35.16
C LEU A 442 42.63 -11.99 33.92
N GLY A 443 43.21 -12.25 32.76
CA GLY A 443 42.47 -12.51 31.53
C GLY A 443 42.73 -13.92 31.03
N LYS A 444 41.92 -14.34 30.06
CA LYS A 444 42.10 -15.60 29.34
C LYS A 444 42.18 -15.34 27.84
N GLU A 445 43.06 -16.05 27.17
CA GLU A 445 43.17 -16.08 25.71
C GLU A 445 43.01 -17.53 25.27
N GLN A 446 41.96 -17.81 24.49
CA GLN A 446 41.68 -19.16 24.02
C GLN A 446 42.21 -19.33 22.59
N SER A 447 43.05 -20.34 22.39
CA SER A 447 43.50 -20.78 21.08
C SER A 447 43.13 -22.25 20.90
N GLY A 448 42.01 -22.49 20.20
CA GLY A 448 41.44 -23.82 20.03
C GLY A 448 41.12 -24.51 21.37
N ASN A 449 41.78 -25.63 21.64
CA ASN A 449 41.61 -26.46 22.84
C ASN A 449 42.49 -26.05 24.03
N VAL A 450 43.29 -24.99 23.90
CA VAL A 450 44.20 -24.53 24.95
C VAL A 450 43.80 -23.13 25.40
N VAL A 451 43.67 -22.94 26.71
CA VAL A 451 43.36 -21.64 27.33
C VAL A 451 44.61 -21.12 28.04
N ARG A 452 45.14 -19.98 27.58
CA ARG A 452 46.23 -19.26 28.24
C ARG A 452 45.64 -18.28 29.26
N ILE A 453 46.06 -18.37 30.51
CA ILE A 453 45.67 -17.44 31.59
C ILE A 453 46.89 -16.63 31.99
N ALA A 454 46.75 -15.32 31.96
CA ALA A 454 47.80 -14.37 32.33
C ALA A 454 47.16 -13.07 32.87
N PRO A 455 47.92 -12.20 33.56
CA PRO A 455 47.44 -10.87 33.93
C PRO A 455 46.94 -10.09 32.71
N LEU A 456 45.86 -9.32 32.89
CA LEU A 456 45.21 -8.61 31.80
C LEU A 456 46.17 -7.64 31.08
N ASP A 457 47.11 -7.04 31.80
CA ASP A 457 48.08 -6.10 31.23
C ASP A 457 49.06 -6.77 30.25
N VAL A 458 49.49 -8.00 30.54
CA VAL A 458 50.37 -8.79 29.66
C VAL A 458 49.63 -9.21 28.39
N LEU A 459 48.36 -9.59 28.52
CA LEU A 459 47.53 -9.95 27.36
C LEU A 459 47.24 -8.74 26.47
N LYS A 460 47.03 -7.56 27.05
CA LYS A 460 46.87 -6.31 26.29
C LYS A 460 48.15 -5.95 25.54
N SER A 461 49.31 -5.97 26.20
CA SER A 461 50.58 -5.67 25.53
C SER A 461 50.93 -6.67 24.43
N ASP A 462 50.63 -7.96 24.62
CA ASP A 462 50.82 -8.98 23.57
C ASP A 462 49.89 -8.74 22.38
N ALA A 463 48.63 -8.37 22.63
CA ALA A 463 47.65 -8.09 21.59
C ALA A 463 48.02 -6.83 20.79
N ASP A 464 48.44 -5.77 21.49
CA ASP A 464 48.91 -4.53 20.87
C ASP A 464 50.16 -4.79 20.02
N ALA A 465 51.15 -5.51 20.55
CA ALA A 465 52.35 -5.88 19.81
C ALA A 465 52.05 -6.73 18.55
N ARG A 466 51.06 -7.63 18.60
CA ARG A 466 50.63 -8.40 17.42
C ARG A 466 49.92 -7.53 16.39
N LYS A 467 49.08 -6.58 16.84
CA LYS A 467 48.39 -5.63 15.95
C LYS A 467 49.39 -4.70 15.27
N GLU A 468 50.37 -4.19 16.00
CA GLU A 468 51.48 -3.40 15.46
C GLU A 468 52.31 -4.23 14.48
N ALA A 469 52.65 -5.47 14.81
CA ALA A 469 53.37 -6.36 13.89
C ALA A 469 52.58 -6.63 12.60
N GLN A 470 51.25 -6.73 12.68
CA GLN A 470 50.39 -6.90 11.52
C GLN A 470 50.34 -5.62 10.66
N GLN A 471 50.24 -4.45 11.27
CA GLN A 471 50.29 -3.15 10.57
C GLN A 471 51.64 -2.95 9.87
N VAL A 472 52.75 -3.25 10.55
CA VAL A 472 54.09 -3.17 9.97
C VAL A 472 54.24 -4.18 8.81
N ALA A 473 53.69 -5.39 8.93
CA ALA A 473 53.70 -6.36 7.84
C ALA A 473 52.89 -5.88 6.63
N GLU A 474 51.74 -5.23 6.84
CA GLU A 474 50.94 -4.59 5.79
C GLU A 474 51.68 -3.41 5.14
N GLU A 475 52.41 -2.61 5.92
CA GLU A 475 53.21 -1.49 5.41
C GLU A 475 54.42 -1.91 4.57
N ILE A 476 55.03 -3.07 4.87
CA ILE A 476 56.22 -3.59 4.17
C ILE A 476 55.84 -4.45 2.95
N ALA A 477 54.57 -4.80 2.78
CA ALA A 477 54.11 -5.59 1.64
C ALA A 477 54.49 -4.91 0.29
N PRO A 478 54.94 -5.69 -0.71
CA PRO A 478 55.27 -5.16 -2.03
C PRO A 478 54.00 -4.67 -2.74
N LEU A 479 54.13 -3.53 -3.43
CA LEU A 479 53.09 -2.96 -4.26
C LEU A 479 53.22 -3.50 -5.69
N ASP A 480 52.12 -4.00 -6.23
CA ASP A 480 52.00 -4.44 -7.62
C ASP A 480 51.16 -3.42 -8.41
N THR A 481 51.40 -3.32 -9.72
CA THR A 481 50.58 -2.51 -10.63
C THR A 481 49.82 -3.39 -11.60
N ASP A 482 48.53 -3.13 -11.77
CA ASP A 482 47.64 -3.85 -12.67
C ASP A 482 46.92 -2.91 -13.64
N PHE A 483 46.69 -3.39 -14.85
CA PHE A 483 46.00 -2.67 -15.91
C PHE A 483 44.65 -3.33 -16.17
N ILE A 484 43.57 -2.61 -15.90
CA ILE A 484 42.20 -3.12 -16.03
C ILE A 484 41.46 -2.27 -17.05
N GLN A 485 41.19 -2.84 -18.22
CA GLN A 485 40.34 -2.21 -19.22
C GLN A 485 38.87 -2.53 -18.91
N LEU A 486 38.01 -1.50 -18.89
CA LEU A 486 36.58 -1.65 -18.68
C LEU A 486 35.84 -1.71 -20.03
N GLY A 487 34.88 -2.62 -20.14
CA GLY A 487 34.11 -2.84 -21.37
C GLY A 487 32.84 -1.99 -21.48
N TYR A 488 32.11 -1.82 -20.37
CA TYR A 488 30.80 -1.18 -20.33
C TYR A 488 30.78 0.04 -19.39
N ALA A 489 31.35 -0.09 -18.20
CA ALA A 489 31.39 1.00 -17.23
C ALA A 489 32.45 2.05 -17.59
N SER A 490 32.17 3.32 -17.29
CA SER A 490 33.15 4.40 -17.41
C SER A 490 34.20 4.31 -16.30
N VAL A 491 35.47 4.44 -16.66
CA VAL A 491 36.59 4.47 -15.70
C VAL A 491 36.42 5.59 -14.66
N ASN A 492 35.79 6.71 -15.02
CA ASN A 492 35.51 7.80 -14.09
C ASN A 492 34.53 7.39 -12.99
N ASP A 493 33.41 6.79 -13.36
CA ASP A 493 32.37 6.37 -12.40
C ASP A 493 32.91 5.31 -11.45
N VAL A 494 33.62 4.30 -11.97
CA VAL A 494 34.22 3.24 -11.14
C VAL A 494 35.29 3.81 -10.20
N SER A 495 36.06 4.81 -10.63
CA SER A 495 37.10 5.41 -9.79
C SER A 495 36.52 6.15 -8.58
N THR A 496 35.35 6.78 -8.71
CA THR A 496 34.69 7.47 -7.59
C THR A 496 34.24 6.48 -6.52
N ILE A 497 33.71 5.32 -6.95
CA ILE A 497 33.30 4.22 -6.08
C ILE A 497 34.52 3.64 -5.34
N LEU A 498 35.64 3.41 -6.04
CA LEU A 498 36.84 2.82 -5.44
C LEU A 498 37.58 3.75 -4.47
N LYS A 499 37.54 5.06 -4.71
CA LYS A 499 38.13 6.06 -3.82
C LYS A 499 37.27 6.34 -2.58
N GLY A 500 36.13 5.67 -2.42
CA GLY A 500 35.21 5.85 -1.29
C GLY A 500 34.48 7.19 -1.32
N GLY A 501 34.39 7.84 -2.50
CA GLY A 501 33.65 9.08 -2.65
C GLY A 501 32.16 8.82 -2.68
N SER A 502 31.41 9.46 -1.78
CA SER A 502 29.95 9.56 -1.91
C SER A 502 29.61 9.97 -3.34
N VAL A 503 28.82 9.16 -4.02
CA VAL A 503 28.13 9.54 -5.24
C VAL A 503 27.15 10.65 -4.86
N THR A 504 27.63 11.89 -4.86
CA THR A 504 26.75 13.06 -4.89
C THR A 504 26.06 13.01 -6.24
N GLN A 505 24.83 12.50 -6.27
CA GLN A 505 23.96 12.63 -7.44
C GLN A 505 23.91 14.10 -7.84
N SER A 506 24.63 14.43 -8.91
CA SER A 506 24.42 15.64 -9.69
C SER A 506 23.12 15.43 -10.48
N ALA A 507 21.99 15.53 -9.80
CA ALA A 507 20.71 15.82 -10.44
C ALA A 507 20.64 17.33 -10.59
N GLY A 508 20.86 17.80 -11.82
CA GLY A 508 20.95 19.22 -12.12
C GLY A 508 19.68 19.98 -11.81
N LEU A 509 19.82 21.13 -11.14
CA LEU A 509 18.87 22.24 -11.14
C LEU A 509 19.67 23.54 -10.88
N GLY A 510 19.75 24.39 -11.91
CA GLY A 510 19.70 25.86 -11.81
C GLY A 510 20.80 26.62 -11.03
N ASN A 511 21.63 27.33 -11.79
CA ASN A 511 22.30 28.61 -11.47
C ASN A 511 22.46 29.02 -9.99
N SER A 512 23.72 29.04 -9.53
CA SER A 512 24.19 30.10 -8.64
C SER A 512 25.65 30.39 -8.95
N GLU A 513 25.88 31.41 -9.77
CA GLU A 513 27.18 32.05 -9.89
C GLU A 513 27.62 32.65 -8.54
N ASN A 514 28.94 32.63 -8.37
CA ASN A 514 29.73 33.53 -7.53
C ASN A 514 29.76 33.28 -6.01
N ARG A 515 30.74 32.46 -5.60
CA ARG A 515 31.47 32.70 -4.35
C ARG A 515 32.94 32.27 -4.49
N THR A 516 33.74 33.28 -4.86
CA THR A 516 35.13 33.55 -4.47
C THR A 516 35.88 32.45 -3.71
N THR A 517 36.96 31.99 -4.37
CA THR A 517 38.23 31.49 -3.83
C THR A 517 38.46 31.68 -2.32
N SER A 518 38.48 30.58 -1.59
CA SER A 518 39.29 30.45 -0.39
C SER A 518 39.83 29.02 -0.27
N LYS A 519 41.13 28.87 -0.53
CA LYS A 519 42.08 28.03 0.23
C LYS A 519 41.51 26.71 0.78
N ALA A 520 41.72 25.61 0.05
CA ALA A 520 41.58 24.26 0.62
C ALA A 520 42.82 23.94 1.47
N GLU A 521 42.77 24.33 2.75
CA GLU A 521 43.51 23.67 3.82
C GLU A 521 42.66 22.50 4.33
N THR A 522 43.20 21.31 4.16
CA THR A 522 43.29 20.19 5.11
C THR A 522 42.06 19.83 5.97
N GLY A 523 41.61 18.58 5.79
CA GLY A 523 41.11 17.76 6.89
C GLY A 523 39.59 17.72 7.05
N ILE A 524 38.94 16.85 6.29
CA ILE A 524 37.73 16.17 6.77
C ILE A 524 37.98 14.67 6.60
N GLY A 525 38.59 14.08 7.62
CA GLY A 525 38.53 12.65 7.86
C GLY A 525 37.11 12.31 8.28
N GLY A 526 36.28 11.93 7.32
CA GLY A 526 35.06 11.17 7.58
C GLY A 526 35.44 9.70 7.62
N GLU A 527 35.75 9.19 8.81
CA GLU A 527 35.81 7.76 9.08
C GLU A 527 34.43 7.16 8.76
N GLY A 528 34.35 6.37 7.69
CA GLY A 528 33.12 5.68 7.30
C GLY A 528 32.99 5.36 5.82
N GLY A 529 33.81 5.96 4.95
CA GLY A 529 33.97 5.47 3.58
C GLY A 529 34.81 4.20 3.58
N LEU A 530 34.31 3.08 3.07
CA LEU A 530 35.09 1.87 2.84
C LEU A 530 36.25 2.20 1.90
N LYS A 531 37.42 2.53 2.45
CA LYS A 531 38.63 2.77 1.67
C LYS A 531 39.10 1.42 1.13
N LEU A 532 38.75 1.11 -0.13
CA LEU A 532 39.14 -0.15 -0.77
C LEU A 532 40.65 -0.21 -1.10
N LEU A 533 41.27 0.95 -1.24
CA LEU A 533 42.70 1.13 -1.48
C LEU A 533 43.48 1.17 -0.16
N SER A 534 44.71 0.64 -0.15
CA SER A 534 45.62 0.88 0.97
C SER A 534 46.03 2.35 1.05
N ASP A 535 46.63 2.74 2.17
CA ASP A 535 47.17 4.09 2.34
C ASP A 535 48.28 4.45 1.34
N ARG A 536 48.94 3.43 0.78
CA ARG A 536 49.97 3.55 -0.24
C ARG A 536 49.44 3.29 -1.65
N GLY A 537 48.15 2.95 -1.78
CA GLY A 537 47.50 2.63 -3.04
C GLY A 537 47.23 3.87 -3.88
N SER A 538 47.35 3.75 -5.21
CA SER A 538 47.01 4.82 -6.15
C SER A 538 46.27 4.29 -7.36
N ILE A 539 45.39 5.13 -7.92
CA ILE A 539 44.63 4.86 -9.15
C ILE A 539 44.91 5.98 -10.16
N LEU A 540 45.36 5.60 -11.35
CA LEU A 540 45.49 6.46 -12.52
C LEU A 540 44.46 6.01 -13.57
N LEU A 541 43.84 6.99 -14.24
CA LEU A 541 42.76 6.78 -15.21
C LEU A 541 43.27 7.20 -16.60
N ASP A 542 43.10 6.33 -17.60
CA ASP A 542 43.23 6.70 -19.01
C ASP A 542 41.83 6.64 -19.66
N GLU A 543 41.19 7.80 -19.75
CA GLU A 543 39.84 7.94 -20.32
C GLU A 543 39.79 7.55 -21.80
N ARG A 544 40.87 7.81 -22.55
CA ARG A 544 40.90 7.55 -24.00
C ARG A 544 40.85 6.06 -24.31
N SER A 545 41.46 5.24 -23.46
CA SER A 545 41.47 3.77 -23.61
C SER A 545 40.51 3.06 -22.67
N ASN A 546 39.69 3.79 -21.90
CA ASN A 546 38.85 3.29 -20.81
C ASN A 546 39.59 2.26 -19.94
N THR A 547 40.85 2.57 -19.59
CA THR A 547 41.73 1.71 -18.79
C THR A 547 42.03 2.35 -17.44
N MET A 548 41.90 1.55 -16.39
CA MET A 548 42.27 1.90 -15.02
C MET A 548 43.60 1.23 -14.66
N ILE A 549 44.56 2.02 -14.19
CA ILE A 549 45.87 1.58 -13.74
C ILE A 549 45.89 1.69 -12.22
N ILE A 550 45.93 0.53 -11.54
CA ILE A 550 45.84 0.46 -10.07
C ILE A 550 47.16 -0.05 -9.53
N THR A 551 47.73 0.65 -8.56
CA THR A 551 48.93 0.20 -7.85
C THR A 551 48.59 0.00 -6.38
N ASP A 552 48.66 -1.24 -5.89
CA ASP A 552 48.36 -1.61 -4.49
C ASP A 552 48.97 -2.99 -4.15
N THR A 553 48.80 -3.45 -2.91
CA THR A 553 49.16 -4.81 -2.48
C THR A 553 48.37 -5.87 -3.26
N ARG A 554 49.00 -7.05 -3.46
CA ARG A 554 48.41 -8.14 -4.26
C ARG A 554 47.01 -8.56 -3.80
N GLU A 555 46.79 -8.58 -2.49
CA GLU A 555 45.51 -8.95 -1.90
C GLU A 555 44.40 -7.93 -2.24
N ARG A 556 44.70 -6.64 -2.13
CA ARG A 556 43.76 -5.55 -2.47
C ARG A 556 43.44 -5.54 -3.95
N LEU A 557 44.43 -5.72 -4.83
CA LEU A 557 44.22 -5.82 -6.28
C LEU A 557 43.26 -6.96 -6.66
N ASN A 558 43.41 -8.13 -6.04
CA ASN A 558 42.51 -9.26 -6.30
C ASN A 558 41.06 -8.95 -5.86
N ASN A 559 40.88 -8.26 -4.74
CA ASN A 559 39.56 -7.84 -4.26
C ASN A 559 38.93 -6.79 -5.20
N ILE A 560 39.72 -5.82 -5.66
CA ILE A 560 39.26 -4.81 -6.63
C ILE A 560 38.88 -5.46 -7.96
N LYS A 561 39.66 -6.42 -8.48
CA LYS A 561 39.32 -7.17 -9.70
C LYS A 561 37.99 -7.91 -9.58
N ARG A 562 37.75 -8.57 -8.45
CA ARG A 562 36.47 -9.25 -8.18
C ARG A 562 35.32 -8.25 -8.18
N LEU A 563 35.48 -7.09 -7.55
CA LEU A 563 34.45 -6.05 -7.55
C LEU A 563 34.17 -5.50 -8.96
N ILE A 564 35.22 -5.18 -9.72
CA ILE A 564 35.08 -4.68 -11.09
C ILE A 564 34.34 -5.68 -11.98
N SER A 565 34.62 -6.99 -11.84
CA SER A 565 33.92 -8.03 -12.62
C SER A 565 32.41 -8.10 -12.37
N VAL A 566 31.94 -7.62 -11.21
CA VAL A 566 30.51 -7.57 -10.89
C VAL A 566 29.87 -6.29 -11.42
N ILE A 567 30.61 -5.18 -11.44
CA ILE A 567 30.13 -3.84 -11.86
C ILE A 567 30.14 -3.69 -13.38
N ASP A 568 31.15 -4.22 -14.07
CA ASP A 568 31.35 -4.05 -15.52
C ASP A 568 30.44 -5.00 -16.33
N LYS A 569 29.13 -4.77 -16.24
CA LYS A 569 28.09 -5.48 -16.98
C LYS A 569 27.38 -4.55 -17.97
N PRO A 570 26.86 -5.05 -19.10
CA PRO A 570 26.10 -4.24 -20.03
C PRO A 570 24.86 -3.64 -19.36
N MET A 571 24.57 -2.39 -19.66
CA MET A 571 23.33 -1.73 -19.21
C MET A 571 22.16 -2.22 -20.05
N GLN A 572 21.08 -2.62 -19.38
CA GLN A 572 19.82 -2.93 -20.04
C GLN A 572 19.20 -1.66 -20.62
N GLN A 573 18.50 -1.82 -21.75
CA GLN A 573 17.87 -0.72 -22.46
C GLN A 573 16.35 -0.89 -22.49
N VAL A 574 15.63 0.21 -22.55
CA VAL A 574 14.17 0.25 -22.54
C VAL A 574 13.68 1.10 -23.72
N LEU A 575 12.77 0.54 -24.50
CA LEU A 575 11.93 1.25 -25.46
C LEU A 575 10.67 1.73 -24.76
N ILE A 576 10.40 3.04 -24.83
CA ILE A 576 9.20 3.64 -24.26
C ILE A 576 8.34 4.17 -25.40
N GLU A 577 7.10 3.70 -25.47
CA GLU A 577 6.08 4.18 -26.40
C GLU A 577 4.95 4.87 -25.64
N ALA A 578 4.71 6.15 -25.93
CA ALA A 578 3.52 6.84 -25.49
C ALA A 578 2.49 6.90 -26.62
N ARG A 579 1.20 6.84 -26.29
CA ARG A 579 0.10 7.08 -27.23
C ARG A 579 -0.86 8.10 -26.64
N ILE A 580 -1.02 9.22 -27.31
CA ILE A 580 -1.96 10.27 -26.96
C ILE A 580 -3.11 10.18 -27.96
N VAL A 581 -4.31 9.86 -27.46
CA VAL A 581 -5.52 9.70 -28.28
C VAL A 581 -6.49 10.81 -27.88
N GLU A 582 -6.88 11.63 -28.84
CA GLU A 582 -7.91 12.66 -28.67
C GLU A 582 -9.07 12.36 -29.61
N ALA A 583 -10.27 12.27 -29.06
CA ALA A 583 -11.51 12.12 -29.79
C ALA A 583 -12.41 13.32 -29.50
N SER A 584 -13.08 13.84 -30.52
CA SER A 584 -14.13 14.86 -30.35
C SER A 584 -15.34 14.53 -31.22
N ASP A 585 -16.51 14.61 -30.60
CA ASP A 585 -17.84 14.44 -31.22
C ASP A 585 -18.60 15.76 -31.04
N THR A 586 -18.99 16.38 -32.15
CA THR A 586 -19.70 17.66 -32.17
C THR A 586 -21.05 17.49 -32.84
N PHE A 587 -22.12 17.83 -32.14
CA PHE A 587 -23.50 17.80 -32.63
C PHE A 587 -24.10 19.20 -32.53
N SER A 588 -24.68 19.70 -33.62
CA SER A 588 -25.39 20.98 -33.65
C SER A 588 -26.71 20.84 -34.40
N ARG A 589 -27.79 21.38 -33.83
CA ARG A 589 -29.11 21.44 -34.45
C ARG A 589 -29.76 22.79 -34.22
N ASP A 590 -30.17 23.45 -35.29
CA ASP A 590 -30.84 24.75 -35.28
C ASP A 590 -32.15 24.67 -36.07
N LEU A 591 -33.26 25.05 -35.43
CA LEU A 591 -34.57 25.16 -36.08
C LEU A 591 -35.11 26.56 -35.87
N GLY A 592 -35.52 27.21 -36.95
CA GLY A 592 -35.91 28.60 -36.96
C GLY A 592 -36.97 28.94 -37.99
N ILE A 593 -37.61 30.10 -37.82
CA ILE A 593 -38.72 30.56 -38.66
C ILE A 593 -38.59 32.05 -38.95
N ARG A 594 -38.95 32.47 -40.16
CA ARG A 594 -39.03 33.88 -40.55
C ARG A 594 -40.44 34.23 -41.01
N TRP A 595 -40.91 35.41 -40.58
CA TRP A 595 -42.16 35.99 -41.03
C TRP A 595 -41.91 37.28 -41.79
N GLY A 596 -42.57 37.39 -42.94
CA GLY A 596 -42.61 38.56 -43.79
C GLY A 596 -44.05 39.02 -43.97
N GLY A 597 -44.24 40.31 -44.14
CA GLY A 597 -45.53 40.92 -44.37
C GLY A 597 -45.40 42.18 -45.21
N GLN A 598 -46.27 42.31 -46.21
CA GLN A 598 -46.43 43.55 -46.96
C GLN A 598 -47.85 44.07 -46.77
N PHE A 599 -48.01 45.29 -46.26
CA PHE A 599 -49.27 46.00 -46.14
C PHE A 599 -49.21 47.33 -46.92
N ASN A 600 -50.09 47.48 -47.91
CA ASN A 600 -50.23 48.66 -48.75
C ASN A 600 -51.60 49.30 -48.49
N SER A 601 -51.64 50.50 -47.92
CA SER A 601 -52.87 51.27 -47.73
C SER A 601 -52.68 52.70 -48.21
N ALA A 602 -53.45 53.11 -49.23
CA ALA A 602 -53.60 54.46 -49.79
C ALA A 602 -52.50 55.51 -49.40
N GLY A 603 -51.24 55.26 -49.77
CA GLY A 603 -50.11 56.16 -49.55
C GLY A 603 -49.03 55.65 -48.57
N ASN A 604 -49.37 54.77 -47.65
CA ASN A 604 -48.42 54.14 -46.71
C ASN A 604 -48.13 52.68 -47.11
N LYS A 605 -46.84 52.35 -47.25
CA LYS A 605 -46.35 51.00 -47.56
C LYS A 605 -45.52 50.48 -46.39
N PHE A 606 -45.97 49.40 -45.78
CA PHE A 606 -45.17 48.57 -44.88
C PHE A 606 -44.74 47.33 -45.66
N THR A 607 -43.47 47.19 -45.99
CA THR A 607 -42.98 46.06 -46.80
C THR A 607 -41.82 45.41 -46.08
N HIS A 608 -42.03 44.18 -45.61
CA HIS A 608 -41.01 43.32 -45.03
C HIS A 608 -41.12 41.96 -45.74
N GLY A 609 -40.13 41.61 -46.55
CA GLY A 609 -40.17 40.44 -47.42
C GLY A 609 -39.26 39.33 -46.90
N VAL A 610 -39.74 38.08 -46.94
CA VAL A 610 -38.92 36.90 -46.65
C VAL A 610 -38.43 36.29 -47.96
N GLY A 611 -37.10 36.24 -48.14
CA GLY A 611 -36.45 35.60 -49.28
C GLY A 611 -35.93 34.21 -48.90
N VAL A 612 -36.37 33.17 -49.62
CA VAL A 612 -35.98 31.79 -49.31
C VAL A 612 -34.48 31.60 -49.47
N GLY A 613 -33.79 31.26 -48.38
CA GLY A 613 -32.37 30.92 -48.40
C GLY A 613 -31.43 32.11 -48.69
N THR A 614 -31.92 33.35 -48.64
CA THR A 614 -31.10 34.57 -48.78
C THR A 614 -31.38 35.53 -47.62
N PRO A 615 -30.38 36.27 -47.10
CA PRO A 615 -30.64 37.34 -46.15
C PRO A 615 -31.58 38.37 -46.79
N ALA A 616 -32.70 38.68 -46.12
CA ALA A 616 -33.72 39.55 -46.67
C ALA A 616 -33.18 40.99 -46.88
N THR A 617 -33.15 41.46 -48.12
CA THR A 617 -32.77 42.84 -48.47
C THR A 617 -33.83 43.89 -48.06
N LEU A 618 -35.01 43.45 -47.62
CA LEU A 618 -36.17 44.29 -47.29
C LEU A 618 -36.62 44.18 -45.82
N GLY A 619 -35.84 43.54 -44.94
CA GLY A 619 -36.18 43.36 -43.52
C GLY A 619 -37.32 42.36 -43.28
N ASN A 620 -37.24 41.61 -42.17
CA ASN A 620 -38.26 40.64 -41.76
C ASN A 620 -39.15 41.23 -40.65
N VAL A 621 -40.42 40.81 -40.56
CA VAL A 621 -41.32 41.18 -39.44
C VAL A 621 -40.93 40.42 -38.17
N VAL A 622 -40.57 39.14 -38.33
CA VAL A 622 -39.94 38.32 -37.30
C VAL A 622 -38.79 37.56 -37.97
N ASP A 623 -37.56 37.74 -37.50
CA ASP A 623 -36.41 36.97 -37.95
C ASP A 623 -35.92 36.05 -36.84
N LEU A 624 -36.41 34.82 -36.86
CA LEU A 624 -35.96 33.75 -35.99
C LEU A 624 -35.43 32.59 -36.84
N GLY A 625 -34.98 32.85 -38.06
CA GLY A 625 -34.48 31.82 -38.98
C GLY A 625 -33.17 31.21 -38.50
N ALA A 626 -32.99 29.91 -38.78
CA ALA A 626 -31.69 29.26 -38.70
C ALA A 626 -30.78 29.80 -39.82
N ALA A 627 -29.46 29.72 -39.62
CA ALA A 627 -28.50 30.06 -40.66
C ALA A 627 -28.62 29.05 -41.82
N VAL A 628 -29.03 29.54 -43.00
CA VAL A 628 -29.26 28.72 -44.20
C VAL A 628 -28.44 29.24 -45.38
N GLY A 629 -27.81 28.34 -46.13
CA GLY A 629 -26.94 28.65 -47.26
C GLY A 629 -26.39 27.40 -47.95
N ALA A 630 -25.59 27.56 -49.01
CA ALA A 630 -24.97 26.43 -49.70
C ALA A 630 -24.07 25.63 -48.73
N GLY A 631 -24.46 24.37 -48.44
CA GLY A 631 -23.75 23.50 -47.51
C GLY A 631 -24.13 23.65 -46.03
N ALA A 632 -25.11 24.49 -45.69
CA ALA A 632 -25.58 24.70 -44.32
C ALA A 632 -27.11 24.82 -44.26
N GLY A 633 -27.77 23.82 -43.67
CA GLY A 633 -29.22 23.82 -43.46
C GLY A 633 -30.07 23.83 -44.72
N GLY A 634 -31.38 23.77 -44.55
CA GLY A 634 -32.38 23.88 -45.60
C GLY A 634 -33.52 24.80 -45.15
N ALA A 635 -34.08 25.54 -46.11
CA ALA A 635 -35.22 26.43 -45.87
C ALA A 635 -36.36 26.12 -46.85
N ILE A 636 -37.59 26.22 -46.37
CA ILE A 636 -38.80 26.13 -47.19
C ILE A 636 -39.63 27.38 -46.92
N GLY A 637 -39.88 28.16 -47.97
CA GLY A 637 -40.74 29.33 -47.91
C GLY A 637 -42.11 29.09 -48.56
N TYR A 638 -43.15 29.61 -47.93
CA TYR A 638 -44.51 29.66 -48.46
C TYR A 638 -45.05 31.09 -48.37
N SER A 639 -45.74 31.53 -49.43
CA SER A 639 -46.57 32.73 -49.36
C SER A 639 -47.99 32.32 -49.00
N LEU A 640 -48.50 32.86 -47.89
CA LEU A 640 -49.83 32.54 -47.34
C LEU A 640 -50.97 33.25 -48.08
N GLY A 641 -50.67 33.97 -49.16
CA GLY A 641 -51.64 34.60 -50.03
C GLY A 641 -51.77 36.12 -49.83
N THR A 642 -52.53 36.75 -50.73
CA THR A 642 -52.72 38.20 -50.77
C THR A 642 -54.17 38.55 -50.45
N LEU A 643 -54.44 39.32 -49.40
CA LEU A 643 -55.79 39.81 -49.09
C LEU A 643 -55.99 41.20 -49.70
N SER A 644 -56.94 41.33 -50.64
CA SER A 644 -57.36 42.57 -51.30
C SER A 644 -56.27 43.32 -52.10
N GLY A 645 -55.15 42.66 -52.45
CA GLY A 645 -53.95 43.29 -53.03
C GLY A 645 -53.19 44.22 -52.06
N ALA A 646 -53.74 44.42 -50.87
CA ALA A 646 -53.21 45.30 -49.83
C ALA A 646 -52.30 44.54 -48.87
N LEU A 647 -52.62 43.30 -48.50
CA LEU A 647 -51.86 42.51 -47.52
C LEU A 647 -51.24 41.26 -48.16
N ASN A 648 -49.94 41.03 -47.98
CA ASN A 648 -49.24 39.78 -48.32
C ASN A 648 -48.57 39.24 -47.06
N LEU A 649 -48.61 37.92 -46.85
CA LEU A 649 -47.91 37.26 -45.76
C LEU A 649 -46.99 36.17 -46.29
N ASN A 650 -45.77 36.10 -45.76
CA ASN A 650 -44.74 35.14 -46.14
C ASN A 650 -44.21 34.43 -44.89
N LEU A 651 -44.00 33.13 -45.00
CA LEU A 651 -43.47 32.27 -43.96
C LEU A 651 -42.29 31.48 -44.52
N GLU A 652 -41.17 31.42 -43.80
CA GLU A 652 -40.06 30.53 -44.10
C GLU A 652 -39.71 29.71 -42.87
N LEU A 653 -39.64 28.39 -43.05
CA LEU A 653 -39.12 27.46 -42.06
C LEU A 653 -37.69 27.07 -42.45
N SER A 654 -36.75 27.21 -41.53
CA SER A 654 -35.35 26.81 -41.73
C SER A 654 -34.89 25.81 -40.67
N ALA A 655 -34.12 24.82 -41.10
CA ALA A 655 -33.58 23.78 -40.25
C ALA A 655 -32.15 23.42 -40.67
N ALA A 656 -31.25 23.28 -39.71
CA ALA A 656 -29.89 22.82 -39.92
C ALA A 656 -29.53 21.79 -38.83
N GLU A 657 -28.94 20.66 -39.22
CA GLU A 657 -28.36 19.69 -38.31
C GLU A 657 -26.98 19.29 -38.86
N ALA A 658 -25.97 19.24 -37.99
CA ALA A 658 -24.59 18.92 -38.34
C ALA A 658 -23.97 18.04 -37.26
N ASN A 659 -23.30 16.96 -37.69
CA ASN A 659 -22.55 16.05 -36.84
C ASN A 659 -21.10 16.01 -37.35
N GLY A 660 -20.14 16.12 -36.44
CA GLY A 660 -18.71 16.11 -36.76
C GLY A 660 -17.92 15.27 -35.77
N ASP A 661 -17.23 14.26 -36.28
CA ASP A 661 -16.38 13.36 -35.51
C ASP A 661 -14.92 13.55 -35.92
N VAL A 662 -14.02 13.69 -34.95
CA VAL A 662 -12.57 13.80 -35.18
C VAL A 662 -11.83 12.90 -34.20
N LYS A 663 -10.81 12.19 -34.70
CA LYS A 663 -9.91 11.36 -33.89
C LYS A 663 -8.46 11.64 -34.27
N VAL A 664 -7.65 12.03 -33.29
CA VAL A 664 -6.22 12.33 -33.42
C VAL A 664 -5.44 11.34 -32.57
N VAL A 665 -4.39 10.74 -33.15
CA VAL A 665 -3.48 9.85 -32.44
C VAL A 665 -2.05 10.33 -32.64
N SER A 666 -1.32 10.54 -31.55
CA SER A 666 0.11 10.87 -31.55
C SER A 666 0.88 9.80 -30.78
N SER A 667 1.95 9.24 -31.36
CA SER A 667 2.70 8.13 -30.75
C SER A 667 4.22 8.35 -30.72
N PRO A 668 4.74 9.22 -29.83
CA PRO A 668 6.19 9.39 -29.68
C PRO A 668 6.82 8.13 -29.05
N ARG A 669 8.02 7.79 -29.52
CA ARG A 669 8.79 6.62 -29.08
C ARG A 669 10.22 7.03 -28.81
N VAL A 670 10.80 6.55 -27.72
CA VAL A 670 12.20 6.83 -27.36
C VAL A 670 12.85 5.60 -26.76
N PHE A 671 14.13 5.41 -27.07
CA PHE A 671 14.94 4.32 -26.55
C PHE A 671 16.00 4.89 -25.62
N THR A 672 16.19 4.30 -24.44
CA THR A 672 17.16 4.78 -23.46
C THR A 672 17.70 3.66 -22.58
N SER A 673 18.87 3.88 -21.99
CA SER A 673 19.47 2.97 -21.03
C SER A 673 18.81 3.08 -19.66
N ASN A 674 18.93 2.03 -18.84
CA ASN A 674 18.48 2.06 -17.44
C ASN A 674 19.08 3.27 -16.69
N LEU A 675 18.27 3.99 -15.93
CA LEU A 675 18.62 5.20 -15.17
C LEU A 675 19.04 6.42 -15.99
N GLN A 676 18.94 6.38 -17.33
CA GLN A 676 19.30 7.49 -18.20
C GLN A 676 18.05 8.23 -18.70
N GLU A 677 18.00 9.54 -18.49
CA GLU A 677 16.94 10.40 -19.02
C GLU A 677 17.01 10.50 -20.55
N ALA A 678 15.86 10.42 -21.21
CA ALA A 678 15.72 10.66 -22.63
C ALA A 678 14.57 11.62 -22.94
N LEU A 679 14.76 12.44 -23.98
CA LEU A 679 13.80 13.43 -24.47
C LEU A 679 13.59 13.25 -25.97
N ILE A 680 12.33 13.13 -26.38
CA ILE A 680 11.90 13.30 -27.77
C ILE A 680 10.90 14.47 -27.84
N GLN A 681 11.14 15.42 -28.75
CA GLN A 681 10.26 16.58 -28.93
C GLN A 681 10.12 16.97 -30.40
N GLN A 682 8.93 17.43 -30.78
CA GLN A 682 8.61 18.05 -32.07
C GLN A 682 7.98 19.42 -31.80
N ASP A 683 8.62 20.47 -32.31
CA ASP A 683 8.24 21.86 -32.08
C ASP A 683 7.67 22.50 -33.36
N GLU A 684 6.55 23.19 -33.23
CA GLU A 684 5.94 24.04 -34.27
C GLU A 684 5.99 25.49 -33.82
N GLN A 685 6.65 26.36 -34.59
CA GLN A 685 6.77 27.79 -34.27
C GLN A 685 5.62 28.58 -34.87
N ILE A 686 4.84 29.22 -34.00
CA ILE A 686 3.67 30.01 -34.36
C ILE A 686 4.00 31.49 -34.15
N PRO A 687 3.85 32.37 -35.17
CA PRO A 687 4.05 33.80 -35.01
C PRO A 687 2.90 34.43 -34.22
N PHE A 688 3.25 35.29 -33.27
CA PHE A 688 2.35 36.15 -32.51
C PHE A 688 2.65 37.60 -32.83
N ASP A 689 1.63 38.37 -33.16
CA ASP A 689 1.80 39.79 -33.45
C ASP A 689 1.95 40.58 -32.13
N GLN A 690 3.17 41.02 -31.85
CA GLN A 690 3.44 41.95 -30.75
C GLN A 690 3.27 43.38 -31.24
N VAL A 691 2.20 44.04 -30.80
CA VAL A 691 1.97 45.46 -31.08
C VAL A 691 2.76 46.30 -30.10
N THR A 692 3.78 47.02 -30.59
CA THR A 692 4.56 47.95 -29.78
C THR A 692 4.27 49.36 -30.28
N THR A 693 3.71 50.21 -29.42
CA THR A 693 3.50 51.64 -29.74
C THR A 693 4.63 52.45 -29.14
N SER A 694 5.47 53.04 -29.99
CA SER A 694 6.55 53.93 -29.56
C SER A 694 6.48 55.24 -30.34
N GLY A 695 6.43 56.36 -29.64
CA GLY A 695 6.40 57.71 -30.24
C GLY A 695 5.20 58.03 -31.15
N GLY A 696 4.07 57.31 -31.01
CA GLY A 696 2.89 57.48 -31.86
C GLY A 696 2.88 56.66 -33.16
N ALA A 697 3.92 55.87 -33.42
CA ALA A 697 3.93 54.85 -34.48
C ALA A 697 3.58 53.48 -33.89
N THR A 698 2.67 52.76 -34.55
CA THR A 698 2.32 51.37 -34.21
C THR A 698 3.19 50.44 -35.04
N THR A 699 4.12 49.73 -34.40
CA THR A 699 4.94 48.71 -35.04
C THR A 699 4.43 47.33 -34.63
N ILE A 700 4.10 46.49 -35.62
CA ILE A 700 3.71 45.09 -35.41
C ILE A 700 4.96 44.24 -35.65
N THR A 701 5.45 43.59 -34.59
CA THR A 701 6.62 42.68 -34.67
C THR A 701 6.15 41.25 -34.42
N PRO A 702 6.39 40.30 -35.35
CA PRO A 702 6.07 38.90 -35.10
C PRO A 702 7.05 38.28 -34.10
N VAL A 703 6.54 37.75 -32.99
CA VAL A 703 7.26 36.96 -31.98
C VAL A 703 6.84 35.50 -32.11
N PHE A 704 7.79 34.60 -32.33
CA PHE A 704 7.48 33.17 -32.45
C PHE A 704 7.37 32.52 -31.07
N GLN A 705 6.25 31.84 -30.79
CA GLN A 705 6.15 30.89 -29.67
C GLN A 705 6.04 29.46 -30.20
N SER A 706 6.67 28.52 -29.48
CA SER A 706 6.67 27.10 -29.85
C SER A 706 5.49 26.36 -29.22
N ALA A 707 4.69 25.68 -30.04
CA ALA A 707 3.79 24.62 -29.60
C ALA A 707 4.52 23.28 -29.77
N LYS A 708 4.68 22.50 -28.70
CA LYS A 708 5.46 21.26 -28.75
C LYS A 708 4.65 20.00 -28.43
N LEU A 709 5.07 18.90 -29.04
CA LEU A 709 4.76 17.54 -28.62
C LEU A 709 6.04 16.95 -28.05
N SER A 710 6.07 16.67 -26.75
CA SER A 710 7.27 16.14 -26.08
C SER A 710 6.96 14.98 -25.15
N LEU A 711 7.88 14.02 -25.12
CA LEU A 711 7.96 12.92 -24.16
C LEU A 711 9.35 12.95 -23.54
N ARG A 712 9.40 13.17 -22.23
CA ARG A 712 10.59 13.07 -21.40
C ARG A 712 10.40 11.91 -20.43
N VAL A 713 11.39 11.03 -20.35
CA VAL A 713 11.30 9.81 -19.53
C VAL A 713 12.63 9.44 -18.92
N THR A 714 12.59 9.01 -17.67
CA THR A 714 13.72 8.35 -16.98
C THR A 714 13.25 6.99 -16.47
N PRO A 715 13.66 5.87 -17.10
CA PRO A 715 13.27 4.54 -16.66
C PRO A 715 14.25 3.96 -15.64
N GLN A 716 13.73 3.12 -14.76
CA GLN A 716 14.47 2.31 -13.80
C GLN A 716 13.91 0.89 -13.83
N ILE A 717 14.75 -0.08 -14.18
CA ILE A 717 14.40 -1.49 -14.22
C ILE A 717 14.60 -2.10 -12.82
N THR A 718 13.61 -2.81 -12.33
CA THR A 718 13.63 -3.55 -11.07
C THR A 718 14.09 -5.00 -11.27
N ALA A 719 14.48 -5.68 -10.18
CA ALA A 719 14.93 -7.07 -10.23
C ALA A 719 13.86 -8.05 -10.76
N ASP A 720 12.57 -7.70 -10.65
CA ASP A 720 11.44 -8.47 -11.16
C ASP A 720 11.00 -8.05 -12.58
N GLN A 721 11.87 -7.39 -13.35
CA GLN A 721 11.64 -6.93 -14.72
C GLN A 721 10.45 -5.95 -14.87
N ARG A 722 10.12 -5.19 -13.83
CA ARG A 722 9.22 -4.05 -13.95
C ARG A 722 10.01 -2.79 -14.18
N ILE A 723 9.34 -1.77 -14.73
CA ILE A 723 9.95 -0.50 -15.07
C ILE A 723 9.24 0.59 -14.27
N ILE A 724 9.99 1.20 -13.36
CA ILE A 724 9.61 2.47 -12.74
C ILE A 724 9.98 3.56 -13.73
N MET A 725 9.06 4.43 -14.09
CA MET A 725 9.33 5.54 -15.00
C MET A 725 8.86 6.84 -14.37
N GLU A 726 9.72 7.84 -14.44
CA GLU A 726 9.32 9.23 -14.31
C GLU A 726 9.02 9.77 -15.71
N LEU A 727 7.80 10.25 -15.92
CA LEU A 727 7.29 10.63 -17.23
C LEU A 727 6.78 12.06 -17.21
N LYS A 728 7.16 12.82 -18.24
CA LYS A 728 6.57 14.12 -18.55
C LYS A 728 6.17 14.15 -20.02
N VAL A 729 4.87 14.14 -20.25
CA VAL A 729 4.26 14.16 -21.58
C VAL A 729 3.59 15.51 -21.77
N ASN A 730 3.89 16.20 -22.85
CA ASN A 730 3.26 17.48 -23.20
C ASN A 730 2.81 17.46 -24.66
N LYS A 731 1.60 17.99 -24.90
CA LYS A 731 0.99 18.15 -26.22
C LYS A 731 0.34 19.52 -26.29
N ASP A 732 0.90 20.37 -27.13
CA ASP A 732 0.35 21.68 -27.42
C ASP A 732 -0.37 21.66 -28.78
N THR A 733 -1.46 22.42 -28.90
CA THR A 733 -2.20 22.61 -30.15
C THR A 733 -2.49 24.10 -30.37
N PRO A 734 -2.13 24.68 -31.52
CA PRO A 734 -2.52 26.04 -31.86
C PRO A 734 -4.03 26.17 -32.03
N ILE A 735 -4.58 27.30 -31.59
CA ILE A 735 -5.95 27.72 -31.89
C ILE A 735 -5.96 29.12 -32.50
N THR A 736 -6.67 29.29 -33.62
CA THR A 736 -6.90 30.58 -34.26
C THR A 736 -8.22 31.15 -33.77
N ASN A 737 -8.21 32.27 -33.04
CA ASN A 737 -9.45 32.96 -32.67
C ASN A 737 -10.07 33.63 -33.90
N VAL A 738 -11.38 33.44 -34.10
CA VAL A 738 -12.17 33.98 -35.23
C VAL A 738 -12.38 35.52 -35.14
N ALA A 739 -11.73 36.19 -34.18
CA ALA A 739 -11.77 37.64 -33.96
C ALA A 739 -10.45 38.37 -34.32
N GLY A 740 -9.64 37.82 -35.21
CA GLY A 740 -8.85 38.63 -36.15
C GLY A 740 -7.37 38.95 -35.86
N THR A 741 -6.80 38.77 -34.67
CA THR A 741 -5.35 39.06 -34.47
C THR A 741 -4.62 38.29 -33.35
N ALA A 742 -5.31 37.47 -32.55
CA ALA A 742 -4.66 36.77 -31.42
C ALA A 742 -4.71 35.26 -31.59
N THR A 743 -3.56 34.67 -31.91
CA THR A 743 -3.33 33.22 -31.80
C THR A 743 -3.25 32.83 -30.33
N ALA A 744 -3.72 31.65 -29.96
CA ALA A 744 -3.52 31.08 -28.63
C ALA A 744 -3.04 29.64 -28.75
N ILE A 745 -2.39 29.12 -27.70
CA ILE A 745 -1.90 27.74 -27.65
C ILE A 745 -2.64 27.03 -26.52
N ASN A 746 -3.31 25.92 -26.84
CA ASN A 746 -3.90 25.02 -25.86
C ASN A 746 -2.84 23.98 -25.46
N THR A 747 -2.51 23.88 -24.18
CA THR A 747 -1.44 23.02 -23.66
C THR A 747 -2.02 21.90 -22.80
N LYS A 748 -1.63 20.65 -23.09
CA LYS A 748 -2.01 19.45 -22.33
C LYS A 748 -0.75 18.81 -21.78
N THR A 749 -0.61 18.71 -20.46
CA THR A 749 0.61 18.18 -19.81
C THR A 749 0.26 17.16 -18.73
N VAL A 750 1.04 16.07 -18.68
CA VAL A 750 0.98 15.05 -17.62
C VAL A 750 2.40 14.81 -17.11
N GLU A 751 2.56 14.85 -15.79
CA GLU A 751 3.80 14.57 -15.08
C GLU A 751 3.51 13.57 -13.98
N THR A 752 4.15 12.40 -14.01
CA THR A 752 3.84 11.32 -13.08
C THR A 752 4.99 10.33 -12.97
N ARG A 753 5.01 9.58 -11.87
CA ARG A 753 5.90 8.45 -11.66
C ARG A 753 5.07 7.20 -11.44
N LEU A 754 5.28 6.17 -12.27
CA LEU A 754 4.55 4.91 -12.13
C LEU A 754 5.43 3.68 -12.34
N LEU A 755 4.96 2.56 -11.83
CA LEU A 755 5.55 1.23 -11.98
C LEU A 755 4.65 0.41 -12.91
N VAL A 756 5.20 -0.11 -13.98
CA VAL A 756 4.47 -0.95 -14.96
C VAL A 756 5.35 -2.11 -15.39
N LYS A 757 4.73 -3.23 -15.76
CA LYS A 757 5.47 -4.43 -16.15
C LYS A 757 6.02 -4.29 -17.57
N ASN A 758 7.05 -5.08 -17.87
CA ASN A 758 7.60 -5.16 -19.21
C ASN A 758 6.53 -5.52 -20.25
N GLY A 759 6.38 -4.69 -21.29
CA GLY A 759 5.45 -4.89 -22.40
C GLY A 759 3.98 -4.57 -22.11
N GLU A 760 3.60 -4.25 -20.86
CA GLU A 760 2.22 -3.91 -20.52
C GLU A 760 1.90 -2.43 -20.82
N THR A 761 0.71 -2.18 -21.36
CA THR A 761 0.20 -0.82 -21.57
C THR A 761 -0.60 -0.36 -20.35
N VAL A 762 -0.25 0.81 -19.81
CA VAL A 762 -1.03 1.46 -18.74
C VAL A 762 -1.59 2.80 -19.21
N VAL A 763 -2.80 3.12 -18.77
CA VAL A 763 -3.43 4.43 -18.97
C VAL A 763 -2.90 5.37 -17.90
N LEU A 764 -2.17 6.41 -18.31
CA LEU A 764 -1.64 7.43 -17.39
C LEU A 764 -2.75 8.34 -16.86
N GLY A 765 -3.75 8.59 -17.69
CA GLY A 765 -4.89 9.43 -17.36
C GLY A 765 -5.61 9.93 -18.61
N GLY A 766 -6.63 10.74 -18.38
CA GLY A 766 -7.41 11.36 -19.44
C GLY A 766 -8.29 12.50 -18.97
N ILE A 767 -8.84 13.26 -19.92
CA ILE A 767 -9.75 14.36 -19.67
C ILE A 767 -10.98 14.14 -20.55
N TYR A 768 -12.15 14.07 -19.94
CA TYR A 768 -13.44 14.06 -20.63
C TYR A 768 -14.15 15.39 -20.40
N THR A 769 -14.57 16.03 -21.48
CA THR A 769 -15.33 17.29 -21.43
C THR A 769 -16.60 17.14 -22.25
N GLN A 770 -17.70 17.66 -21.72
CA GLN A 770 -18.97 17.74 -22.43
C GLN A 770 -19.61 19.10 -22.21
N THR A 771 -19.86 19.82 -23.30
CA THR A 771 -20.52 21.12 -23.28
C THR A 771 -21.84 21.00 -24.03
N THR A 772 -22.94 21.09 -23.29
CA THR A 772 -24.29 21.15 -23.87
C THR A 772 -24.83 22.58 -23.76
N SER A 773 -25.35 23.11 -24.86
CA SER A 773 -26.03 24.39 -24.93
C SER A 773 -27.40 24.21 -25.56
N ASP A 774 -28.46 24.64 -24.89
CA ASP A 774 -29.81 24.73 -25.44
C ASP A 774 -30.25 26.19 -25.36
N ASN A 775 -30.29 26.87 -26.51
CA ASN A 775 -30.67 28.26 -26.64
C ASN A 775 -32.02 28.37 -27.34
N VAL A 776 -32.98 29.01 -26.67
CA VAL A 776 -34.31 29.28 -27.21
C VAL A 776 -34.50 30.78 -27.27
N SER A 777 -34.63 31.31 -28.48
CA SER A 777 -34.94 32.73 -28.73
C SER A 777 -36.34 32.82 -29.32
N GLY A 778 -37.15 33.83 -28.97
CA GLY A 778 -38.51 33.89 -29.47
C GLY A 778 -39.20 35.22 -29.23
N VAL A 779 -40.41 35.36 -29.78
CA VAL A 779 -41.25 36.54 -29.54
C VAL A 779 -41.98 36.35 -28.20
N PRO A 780 -41.82 37.26 -27.22
CA PRO A 780 -42.49 37.15 -25.92
C PRO A 780 -44.01 37.00 -26.06
N GLY A 781 -44.61 36.11 -25.27
CA GLY A 781 -46.05 35.80 -25.29
C GLY A 781 -46.47 34.83 -26.40
N LEU A 782 -46.06 35.07 -27.66
CA LEU A 782 -46.43 34.21 -28.79
C LEU A 782 -45.66 32.87 -28.80
N MET A 783 -44.45 32.83 -28.26
CA MET A 783 -43.62 31.61 -28.22
C MET A 783 -44.17 30.50 -27.30
N ASP A 784 -45.02 30.86 -26.33
CA ASP A 784 -45.52 29.96 -25.29
C ASP A 784 -46.91 29.38 -25.60
N ILE A 785 -47.55 29.79 -26.69
CA ILE A 785 -48.88 29.29 -27.07
C ILE A 785 -48.76 27.81 -27.49
N PRO A 786 -49.59 26.89 -26.94
CA PRO A 786 -49.61 25.50 -27.38
C PRO A 786 -49.85 25.38 -28.89
N LEU A 787 -49.25 24.37 -29.52
CA LEU A 787 -49.28 24.12 -30.97
C LEU A 787 -48.53 25.17 -31.82
N ILE A 788 -48.92 26.45 -31.75
CA ILE A 788 -48.43 27.50 -32.65
C ILE A 788 -47.18 28.24 -32.17
N GLY A 789 -46.80 28.12 -30.89
CA GLY A 789 -45.62 28.81 -30.35
C GLY A 789 -44.29 28.39 -30.99
N HIS A 790 -44.25 27.21 -31.62
CA HIS A 790 -43.12 26.80 -32.45
C HIS A 790 -42.90 27.69 -33.67
N LEU A 791 -43.94 28.41 -34.12
CA LEU A 791 -43.86 29.38 -35.22
C LEU A 791 -43.23 30.73 -34.81
N PHE A 792 -42.98 30.93 -33.52
CA PHE A 792 -42.51 32.19 -32.94
C PHE A 792 -41.28 32.00 -32.05
N LYS A 793 -40.54 30.89 -32.22
CA LYS A 793 -39.27 30.62 -31.53
C LYS A 793 -38.23 29.95 -32.44
N ARG A 794 -36.96 30.26 -32.21
CA ARG A 794 -35.77 29.56 -32.70
C ARG A 794 -35.21 28.69 -31.60
N LYS A 795 -34.91 27.43 -31.91
CA LYS A 795 -34.29 26.49 -30.98
C LYS A 795 -32.96 26.01 -31.53
N GLN A 796 -31.88 26.36 -30.83
CA GLN A 796 -30.52 25.98 -31.17
C GLN A 796 -29.95 25.08 -30.06
N LYS A 797 -29.61 23.84 -30.41
CA LYS A 797 -29.02 22.87 -29.50
C LYS A 797 -27.62 22.47 -30.00
N THR A 798 -26.62 22.67 -29.16
CA THR A 798 -25.24 22.24 -29.41
C THR A 798 -24.81 21.26 -28.32
N ASN A 799 -24.13 20.19 -28.69
CA ASN A 799 -23.52 19.23 -27.76
C ASN A 799 -22.14 18.85 -28.28
N ASN A 800 -21.10 19.30 -27.57
CA ASN A 800 -19.72 19.02 -27.91
C ASN A 800 -19.14 18.10 -26.84
N ARG A 801 -18.60 16.95 -27.24
CA ARG A 801 -17.90 16.00 -26.39
C ARG A 801 -16.46 15.89 -26.85
N SER A 802 -15.53 15.88 -25.90
CA SER A 802 -14.12 15.63 -26.20
C SER A 802 -13.49 14.76 -25.11
N GLU A 803 -12.73 13.76 -25.55
CA GLU A 803 -12.03 12.79 -24.71
C GLU A 803 -10.56 12.76 -25.09
N LEU A 804 -9.68 12.91 -24.10
CA LEU A 804 -8.24 12.75 -24.22
C LEU A 804 -7.81 11.57 -23.36
N LEU A 805 -7.06 10.63 -23.91
CA LEU A 805 -6.46 9.51 -23.19
C LEU A 805 -4.97 9.41 -23.50
N ILE A 806 -4.15 9.16 -22.49
CA ILE A 806 -2.70 8.96 -22.64
C ILE A 806 -2.33 7.57 -22.15
N PHE A 807 -1.72 6.79 -23.02
CA PHE A 807 -1.21 5.44 -22.76
C PHE A 807 0.31 5.45 -22.78
N ILE A 808 0.93 4.59 -21.97
CA ILE A 808 2.37 4.34 -22.01
C ILE A 808 2.61 2.83 -22.04
N THR A 809 3.61 2.40 -22.81
CA THR A 809 4.06 1.00 -22.90
C THR A 809 5.58 0.97 -22.90
N PRO A 810 6.23 0.54 -21.80
CA PRO A 810 7.66 0.28 -21.79
C PRO A 810 7.94 -1.16 -22.24
N THR A 811 9.05 -1.35 -22.94
CA THR A 811 9.55 -2.66 -23.35
C THR A 811 11.06 -2.72 -23.10
N VAL A 812 11.52 -3.63 -22.26
CA VAL A 812 12.94 -3.92 -22.07
C VAL A 812 13.44 -4.66 -23.31
N ILE A 813 14.55 -4.19 -23.88
CA ILE A 813 15.21 -4.84 -24.99
C ILE A 813 16.41 -5.61 -24.43
N ASP A 814 16.34 -6.94 -24.54
CA ASP A 814 17.44 -7.82 -24.20
C ASP A 814 18.43 -7.86 -25.37
N THR A 815 19.68 -7.47 -25.10
CA THR A 815 20.74 -7.41 -26.10
C THR A 815 21.30 -8.78 -26.50
N GLU A 816 20.80 -9.88 -25.94
CA GLU A 816 21.23 -11.26 -26.24
C GLU A 816 20.35 -11.98 -27.29
N GLY A 817 19.36 -11.30 -27.89
CA GLY A 817 18.27 -11.95 -28.65
C GLY A 817 18.16 -11.69 -30.16
N GLU A 818 19.09 -11.02 -30.83
CA GLU A 818 19.07 -10.85 -32.31
C GLU A 818 20.25 -11.57 -32.97
N SER A 819 20.27 -12.89 -32.87
CA SER A 819 20.97 -13.75 -33.84
C SER A 819 20.16 -15.01 -34.19
N SER A 820 18.84 -14.85 -34.31
CA SER A 820 17.99 -15.86 -34.96
C SER A 820 16.70 -15.23 -35.51
N ASN A 821 16.81 -14.60 -36.68
CA ASN A 821 15.80 -14.63 -37.74
C ASN A 821 16.39 -14.19 -39.07
#